data_AF-A0A1V6S517-F1
#
_entry.id   AF-A0A1V6S517-F1
#
_cell.length_a   1.000
_cell.length_b   1.000
_cell.length_c   1.000
_cell.angle_alpha   90.00
_cell.angle_beta   90.00
_cell.angle_gamma   90.00
#
_symmetry.space_group_name_H-M   'P 1'
#
loop_
_entity.id
_entity.type
_entity.pdbx_description
1 polymer ?
#
loop_
_entity_poly.entity_id
_entity_poly.type
_entity_poly.pdbx_seq_one_letter_code
_entity_poly.pdbx_strand_id
1 'polypeptide(L)'
;MTEKAVIHSFQTQDKLEDLYFEFLANFQSQEKKAKADEKNSKERQTKNFRAELRRFLAIQHFSINFCGRDISQSPLWQAWKQTSDLEFFKEVLERDKTEVRLADENGTTIIHLAVQQSELEIVYLLEELGLLVQMKDNDGHTPLLMAIKSSDACMVSILVYKEHPELNPKDITECTPLHLAVMSYKPSDLNSLSDLDSWRAGYINRPQNERENIIRCLLEHGANPNLVNKEGKTPLLLAFDLKDEKAVDQLLSSKLIPVEVDLYQRGRTALSLATECGMENIMKKLIPKADIEKEDDDNSRRTPLAWAIHTDNYFAASILLREGKKAKLDHRNPQRRTPFSLAAGFMQVRIMTLLLREGAEPHAEDGAGKTGFWWFLNDRWKSRARGLPRHSKSQASELTDLIDLLDKPDLKDSTGCTWLSWAAEYGDEEVVRYFLQKQDSTLLDGQNQKEPNVCARTPAIWAAANDHWEVYSLLINETEHDLSLNYFIENFHRFEKELGTKALDMVQKMITHSSSSTNYWITERKSREKRTPLHIACIEAHDEIVEILIWAGALSNVLDRTGKTALQHALIKKHKKIVTRLLRSMSDLQYVRSVDWLELEDTRPCWVRINKRAKDDGFKHKPIFEPQWDWSLPKNKRKAFLCAQDGLWSKLPNILGVKNDTETATKNACYIHESPGDFVVTYILIHSPAQYMVSGEVHEKCRQPWGVAWVTLHEPTENIFFSKLPHHETPDGIMDGIIPKSNYHCFQLFLKHLESEWNAACLAAGEEIDSLREKQVSQGGRDPKFIDSLADNARARAQIRKCLRSHIGTLRHVCDDQKFENETMGGQGQLDGSVCLIIDRVENSAIQALDGLEQVGRELLQLELAWISKNEATSIIHLTRITFLFLPLTFVSVRVNNEIEPGAWDQSLRYERKLARDKPRLEVVPPLRGVGLASHIGAVDDI
;
A
#
# COMPACT_ATOMS: atom_id res chain seq x y z
N MET A 1 -18.44 117.24 -6.76
CA MET A 1 -19.14 117.39 -8.05
C MET A 1 -20.01 116.18 -8.25
N THR A 2 -21.25 116.40 -8.68
CA THR A 2 -22.39 115.48 -8.66
C THR A 2 -22.11 114.11 -9.31
N GLU A 3 -22.31 113.04 -8.53
CA GLU A 3 -22.21 111.61 -8.93
C GLU A 3 -23.06 111.23 -10.16
N LYS A 4 -24.02 112.07 -10.57
CA LYS A 4 -24.85 111.85 -11.77
C LYS A 4 -24.19 112.24 -13.11
N ALA A 5 -23.09 113.00 -13.11
CA ALA A 5 -22.51 113.54 -14.36
C ALA A 5 -21.39 112.67 -14.96
N VAL A 6 -20.86 111.70 -14.20
CA VAL A 6 -19.75 110.85 -14.63
C VAL A 6 -20.25 109.58 -15.36
N ILE A 7 -21.51 109.21 -15.15
CA ILE A 7 -22.11 107.95 -15.66
C ILE A 7 -22.40 108.01 -17.18
N HIS A 8 -22.46 109.20 -17.79
CA HIS A 8 -22.78 109.37 -19.22
C HIS A 8 -21.56 109.62 -20.14
N SER A 9 -20.34 109.78 -19.61
CA SER A 9 -19.17 110.19 -20.43
C SER A 9 -18.25 109.03 -20.87
N PHE A 10 -18.50 107.80 -20.45
CA PHE A 10 -17.65 106.65 -20.79
C PHE A 10 -18.20 105.93 -22.02
N GLN A 11 -17.62 106.24 -23.17
CA GLN A 11 -18.02 105.67 -24.47
C GLN A 11 -17.26 104.39 -24.85
N THR A 12 -16.31 103.93 -24.02
CA THR A 12 -15.45 102.77 -24.33
C THR A 12 -15.30 101.87 -23.10
N GLN A 13 -15.46 100.56 -23.31
CA GLN A 13 -15.37 99.52 -22.27
C GLN A 13 -14.06 99.61 -21.46
N ASP A 14 -12.91 99.79 -22.12
CA ASP A 14 -11.58 99.88 -21.47
C ASP A 14 -11.49 100.91 -20.32
N LYS A 15 -12.16 102.07 -20.45
CA LYS A 15 -12.15 103.10 -19.41
C LYS A 15 -13.00 102.73 -18.19
N LEU A 16 -14.06 101.96 -18.42
CA LEU A 16 -14.90 101.43 -17.35
C LEU A 16 -14.15 100.32 -16.59
N GLU A 17 -13.34 99.53 -17.28
CA GLU A 17 -12.48 98.50 -16.68
C GLU A 17 -11.42 99.12 -15.76
N ASP A 18 -10.70 100.15 -16.22
CA ASP A 18 -9.70 100.86 -15.42
C ASP A 18 -10.27 101.46 -14.12
N LEU A 19 -11.43 102.13 -14.23
CA LEU A 19 -12.13 102.72 -13.07
C LEU A 19 -12.63 101.65 -12.09
N TYR A 20 -13.10 100.53 -12.62
CA TYR A 20 -13.49 99.40 -11.80
C TYR A 20 -12.29 98.78 -11.08
N PHE A 21 -11.13 98.62 -11.73
CA PHE A 21 -9.92 98.13 -11.07
C PHE A 21 -9.37 99.10 -10.01
N GLU A 22 -9.48 100.41 -10.23
CA GLU A 22 -9.10 101.43 -9.25
C GLU A 22 -10.03 101.38 -8.02
N PHE A 23 -11.33 101.25 -8.24
CA PHE A 23 -12.32 100.98 -7.18
C PHE A 23 -11.96 99.70 -6.41
N LEU A 24 -11.68 98.59 -7.12
CA LEU A 24 -11.36 97.32 -6.50
C LEU A 24 -10.07 97.38 -5.67
N ALA A 25 -9.03 98.05 -6.16
CA ALA A 25 -7.77 98.24 -5.43
C ALA A 25 -7.96 99.06 -4.14
N ASN A 26 -8.79 100.11 -4.21
CA ASN A 26 -9.17 100.90 -3.04
C ASN A 26 -9.97 100.07 -2.02
N PHE A 27 -10.93 99.28 -2.50
CA PHE A 27 -11.72 98.37 -1.66
C PHE A 27 -10.84 97.33 -0.95
N GLN A 28 -9.97 96.62 -1.67
CA GLN A 28 -9.06 95.62 -1.10
C GLN A 28 -8.04 96.22 -0.10
N SER A 29 -7.59 97.46 -0.34
CA SER A 29 -6.73 98.20 0.60
C SER A 29 -7.46 98.55 1.90
N GLN A 30 -8.75 98.89 1.82
CA GLN A 30 -9.60 99.13 2.98
C GLN A 30 -9.94 97.83 3.74
N GLU A 31 -10.13 96.71 3.03
CA GLU A 31 -10.37 95.38 3.61
C GLU A 31 -9.15 94.90 4.42
N LYS A 32 -7.93 95.03 3.88
CA LYS A 32 -6.68 94.65 4.58
C LYS A 32 -6.41 95.48 5.85
N LYS A 33 -6.86 96.73 5.89
CA LYS A 33 -6.73 97.62 7.06
C LYS A 33 -7.76 97.33 8.16
N ALA A 34 -8.84 96.61 7.86
CA ALA A 34 -9.95 96.35 8.79
C ALA A 34 -9.73 95.16 9.76
N LYS A 35 -8.49 94.72 10.01
CA LYS A 35 -8.19 93.71 11.04
C LYS A 35 -8.22 94.35 12.44
N ALA A 36 -9.36 94.25 13.14
CA ALA A 36 -9.43 93.96 14.59
C ALA A 36 -10.86 94.01 15.16
N ASP A 37 -11.78 94.79 14.60
CA ASP A 37 -13.08 95.05 15.25
C ASP A 37 -14.29 94.60 14.42
N GLU A 38 -15.02 93.66 15.03
CA GLU A 38 -16.41 93.26 14.83
C GLU A 38 -16.95 92.92 13.43
N LYS A 39 -17.79 91.88 13.44
CA LYS A 39 -18.71 91.43 12.38
C LYS A 39 -19.43 92.59 11.65
N ASN A 40 -19.70 93.71 12.33
CA ASN A 40 -20.32 94.92 11.79
C ASN A 40 -19.47 95.69 10.76
N SER A 41 -18.14 95.68 10.88
CA SER A 41 -17.24 96.39 9.94
C SER A 41 -17.23 95.72 8.57
N LYS A 42 -17.19 94.39 8.56
CA LYS A 42 -17.25 93.56 7.34
C LYS A 42 -18.61 93.66 6.64
N GLU A 43 -19.70 93.71 7.40
CA GLU A 43 -21.06 93.87 6.85
C GLU A 43 -21.27 95.28 6.24
N ARG A 44 -20.69 96.31 6.84
CA ARG A 44 -20.74 97.68 6.29
C ARG A 44 -19.91 97.83 5.01
N GLN A 45 -18.72 97.21 4.96
CA GLN A 45 -17.88 97.21 3.77
C GLN A 45 -18.51 96.44 2.61
N THR A 46 -19.08 95.26 2.87
CA THR A 46 -19.81 94.48 1.86
C THR A 46 -21.05 95.22 1.35
N LYS A 47 -21.79 95.93 2.21
CA LYS A 47 -22.90 96.80 1.79
C LYS A 47 -22.46 97.95 0.89
N ASN A 48 -21.31 98.58 1.19
CA ASN A 48 -20.73 99.62 0.34
C ASN A 48 -20.28 99.05 -1.02
N PHE A 49 -19.61 97.91 -1.02
CA PHE A 49 -19.22 97.20 -2.24
C PHE A 49 -20.43 96.92 -3.14
N ARG A 50 -21.53 96.39 -2.57
CA ARG A 50 -22.78 96.15 -3.33
C ARG A 50 -23.35 97.43 -3.92
N ALA A 51 -23.42 98.51 -3.13
CA ALA A 51 -23.96 99.78 -3.60
C ALA A 51 -23.13 100.38 -4.75
N GLU A 52 -21.81 100.25 -4.68
CA GLU A 52 -20.88 100.78 -5.67
C GLU A 52 -20.83 99.91 -6.94
N LEU A 53 -20.86 98.57 -6.79
CA LEU A 53 -21.00 97.66 -7.92
C LEU A 53 -22.36 97.82 -8.62
N ARG A 54 -23.46 98.09 -7.91
CA ARG A 54 -24.76 98.47 -8.54
C ARG A 54 -24.67 99.74 -9.39
N ARG A 55 -23.82 100.70 -9.03
CA ARG A 55 -23.59 101.93 -9.81
C ARG A 55 -22.81 101.64 -11.10
N PHE A 56 -21.81 100.77 -11.03
CA PHE A 56 -21.09 100.31 -12.22
C PHE A 56 -22.00 99.48 -13.13
N LEU A 57 -22.76 98.56 -12.52
CA LEU A 57 -23.78 97.80 -13.22
C LEU A 57 -24.69 98.78 -13.95
N ALA A 58 -25.34 99.77 -13.33
CA ALA A 58 -26.29 100.70 -13.97
C ALA A 58 -25.88 101.31 -15.34
N ILE A 59 -24.60 101.32 -15.71
CA ILE A 59 -24.06 101.73 -17.02
C ILE A 59 -24.43 100.69 -18.11
N GLN A 60 -24.96 101.14 -19.26
CA GLN A 60 -25.49 100.24 -20.31
C GLN A 60 -24.45 99.34 -21.00
N HIS A 61 -23.17 99.70 -21.03
CA HIS A 61 -22.12 98.96 -21.73
C HIS A 61 -21.16 98.19 -20.80
N PHE A 62 -21.38 98.20 -19.49
CA PHE A 62 -20.50 97.53 -18.54
C PHE A 62 -20.67 96.01 -18.60
N SER A 63 -19.68 95.31 -19.17
CA SER A 63 -19.60 93.85 -19.15
C SER A 63 -19.22 93.33 -17.76
N ILE A 64 -19.81 92.23 -17.30
CA ILE A 64 -19.40 91.57 -16.04
C ILE A 64 -18.29 90.53 -16.24
N ASN A 65 -17.97 90.21 -17.50
CA ASN A 65 -17.10 89.09 -17.89
C ASN A 65 -15.64 89.47 -18.14
N PHE A 66 -15.21 90.71 -17.90
CA PHE A 66 -13.80 91.07 -18.02
C PHE A 66 -13.02 90.72 -16.74
N CYS A 67 -11.73 90.41 -16.90
CA CYS A 67 -10.81 90.14 -15.80
C CYS A 67 -9.51 90.91 -15.99
N GLY A 68 -8.89 91.30 -14.86
CA GLY A 68 -7.61 92.01 -14.86
C GLY A 68 -6.45 91.02 -14.98
N ARG A 69 -5.46 91.13 -14.09
CA ARG A 69 -4.35 90.14 -14.04
C ARG A 69 -4.78 88.79 -13.45
N ASP A 70 -5.90 88.75 -12.76
CA ASP A 70 -6.47 87.58 -12.09
C ASP A 70 -7.99 87.61 -12.29
N ILE A 71 -8.60 86.46 -12.58
CA ILE A 71 -10.06 86.35 -12.71
C ILE A 71 -10.72 86.74 -11.39
N SER A 72 -10.04 86.60 -10.24
CA SER A 72 -10.59 87.04 -8.96
C SER A 72 -10.88 88.54 -8.93
N GLN A 73 -10.35 89.33 -9.87
CA GLN A 73 -10.65 90.75 -10.01
C GLN A 73 -11.95 91.01 -10.79
N SER A 74 -12.50 90.01 -11.49
CA SER A 74 -13.74 90.15 -12.25
C SER A 74 -14.90 90.65 -11.37
N PRO A 75 -15.75 91.57 -11.88
CA PRO A 75 -16.97 92.02 -11.21
C PRO A 75 -17.83 90.85 -10.71
N LEU A 76 -17.97 89.82 -11.53
CA LEU A 76 -18.78 88.65 -11.22
C LEU A 76 -18.15 87.78 -10.14
N TRP A 77 -16.83 87.55 -10.20
CA TRP A 77 -16.16 86.69 -9.20
C TRP A 77 -15.97 87.40 -7.85
N GLN A 78 -15.82 88.73 -7.84
CA GLN A 78 -15.87 89.51 -6.59
C GLN A 78 -17.28 89.55 -6.00
N ALA A 79 -18.33 89.59 -6.82
CA ALA A 79 -19.70 89.48 -6.32
C ALA A 79 -19.91 88.14 -5.57
N TRP A 80 -19.39 87.04 -6.09
CA TRP A 80 -19.38 85.74 -5.39
C TRP A 80 -18.53 85.77 -4.10
N LYS A 81 -17.27 86.19 -4.20
CA LYS A 81 -16.29 86.13 -3.09
C LYS A 81 -16.66 87.03 -1.91
N GLN A 82 -17.21 88.21 -2.19
CA GLN A 82 -17.45 89.25 -1.20
C GLN A 82 -18.87 89.24 -0.64
N THR A 83 -19.79 88.42 -1.19
CA THR A 83 -21.18 88.43 -0.72
C THR A 83 -21.69 87.01 -0.45
N SER A 84 -22.21 86.80 0.76
CA SER A 84 -23.10 85.68 1.08
C SER A 84 -24.56 85.99 0.69
N ASP A 85 -24.78 87.01 -0.15
CA ASP A 85 -26.11 87.51 -0.51
C ASP A 85 -26.46 87.03 -1.91
N LEU A 86 -27.20 85.92 -1.91
CA LEU A 86 -27.73 85.24 -3.08
C LEU A 86 -28.50 86.20 -4.00
N GLU A 87 -29.28 87.13 -3.45
CA GLU A 87 -30.16 88.01 -4.24
C GLU A 87 -29.37 89.06 -5.03
N PHE A 88 -28.31 89.60 -4.40
CA PHE A 88 -27.39 90.50 -5.09
C PHE A 88 -26.61 89.80 -6.20
N PHE A 89 -26.21 88.55 -5.98
CA PHE A 89 -25.55 87.74 -7.01
C PHE A 89 -26.49 87.45 -8.20
N LYS A 90 -27.77 87.16 -7.93
CA LYS A 90 -28.82 87.03 -8.97
C LYS A 90 -28.97 88.32 -9.78
N GLU A 91 -29.04 89.49 -9.11
CA GLU A 91 -29.14 90.80 -9.78
C GLU A 91 -27.96 91.08 -10.73
N VAL A 92 -26.74 90.66 -10.36
CA VAL A 92 -25.53 90.79 -11.20
C VAL A 92 -25.63 89.89 -12.43
N LEU A 93 -26.13 88.66 -12.27
CA LEU A 93 -26.27 87.66 -13.34
C LEU A 93 -27.40 87.96 -14.33
N GLU A 94 -28.56 88.45 -13.86
CA GLU A 94 -29.70 88.77 -14.73
C GLU A 94 -29.42 89.91 -15.71
N ARG A 95 -28.44 90.76 -15.40
CA ARG A 95 -28.09 91.93 -16.19
C ARG A 95 -27.37 91.58 -17.50
N ASP A 96 -26.50 90.58 -17.49
CA ASP A 96 -25.64 90.23 -18.61
C ASP A 96 -25.85 88.74 -18.97
N LYS A 97 -26.87 88.47 -19.80
CA LYS A 97 -27.30 87.11 -20.17
C LYS A 97 -26.33 86.39 -21.11
N THR A 98 -25.20 86.99 -21.45
CA THR A 98 -24.24 86.48 -22.44
C THR A 98 -23.11 85.74 -21.73
N GLU A 99 -23.19 84.41 -21.72
CA GLU A 99 -22.11 83.44 -21.48
C GLU A 99 -21.08 83.80 -20.37
N VAL A 100 -21.38 83.41 -19.13
CA VAL A 100 -20.42 83.36 -18.03
C VAL A 100 -19.41 82.23 -18.29
N ARG A 101 -18.28 82.55 -18.90
CA ARG A 101 -17.19 81.58 -19.21
C ARG A 101 -15.94 81.76 -18.37
N LEU A 102 -15.97 82.65 -17.39
CA LEU A 102 -14.83 82.94 -16.54
C LEU A 102 -14.51 81.73 -15.65
N ALA A 103 -13.27 81.28 -15.75
CA ALA A 103 -12.68 80.18 -15.00
C ALA A 103 -11.46 80.70 -14.24
N ASP A 104 -11.20 80.15 -13.06
CA ASP A 104 -10.01 80.50 -12.27
C ASP A 104 -8.70 79.91 -12.82
N GLU A 105 -7.57 80.13 -12.12
CA GLU A 105 -6.27 79.56 -12.48
C GLU A 105 -6.30 78.01 -12.54
N ASN A 106 -7.25 77.38 -11.83
CA ASN A 106 -7.49 75.95 -11.81
C ASN A 106 -8.58 75.51 -12.83
N GLY A 107 -9.06 76.40 -13.71
CA GLY A 107 -10.13 76.10 -14.65
C GLY A 107 -11.54 76.02 -14.02
N THR A 108 -11.67 76.33 -12.74
CA THR A 108 -12.91 76.28 -11.95
C THR A 108 -13.81 77.45 -12.33
N THR A 109 -14.98 77.14 -12.88
CA THR A 109 -16.02 78.15 -13.17
C THR A 109 -16.93 78.38 -11.96
N ILE A 110 -17.75 79.43 -12.01
CA ILE A 110 -18.69 79.77 -10.93
C ILE A 110 -19.67 78.63 -10.64
N ILE A 111 -20.09 77.87 -11.66
CA ILE A 111 -20.95 76.70 -11.45
C ILE A 111 -20.24 75.59 -10.66
N HIS A 112 -18.93 75.37 -10.84
CA HIS A 112 -18.16 74.43 -10.01
C HIS A 112 -18.12 74.89 -8.55
N LEU A 113 -17.94 76.19 -8.30
CA LEU A 113 -17.96 76.76 -6.94
C LEU A 113 -19.34 76.66 -6.30
N ALA A 114 -20.41 76.93 -7.05
CA ALA A 114 -21.78 76.80 -6.57
C ALA A 114 -22.14 75.36 -6.20
N VAL A 115 -21.71 74.40 -7.02
CA VAL A 115 -21.84 72.98 -6.72
C VAL A 115 -20.99 72.56 -5.52
N GLN A 116 -19.75 73.03 -5.42
CA GLN A 116 -18.86 72.73 -4.30
C GLN A 116 -19.41 73.27 -2.97
N GLN A 117 -20.13 74.40 -2.99
CA GLN A 117 -20.73 75.04 -1.82
C GLN A 117 -22.19 74.60 -1.55
N SER A 118 -22.78 73.70 -2.38
CA SER A 118 -24.17 73.23 -2.24
C SER A 118 -25.24 74.33 -2.40
N GLU A 119 -24.95 75.35 -3.21
CA GLU A 119 -25.84 76.51 -3.40
C GLU A 119 -26.90 76.26 -4.50
N LEU A 120 -27.95 75.51 -4.15
CA LEU A 120 -28.99 75.03 -5.08
C LEU A 120 -29.67 76.14 -5.88
N GLU A 121 -29.99 77.28 -5.24
CA GLU A 121 -30.66 78.41 -5.89
C GLU A 121 -29.82 79.05 -7.00
N ILE A 122 -28.50 79.07 -6.82
CA ILE A 122 -27.60 79.65 -7.82
C ILE A 122 -27.42 78.69 -8.97
N VAL A 123 -27.36 77.38 -8.71
CA VAL A 123 -27.33 76.36 -9.77
C VAL A 123 -28.58 76.47 -10.66
N TYR A 124 -29.78 76.65 -10.07
CA TYR A 124 -31.01 76.89 -10.84
C TYR A 124 -30.98 78.18 -11.67
N LEU A 125 -30.41 79.27 -11.14
CA LEU A 125 -30.34 80.53 -11.88
C LEU A 125 -29.31 80.46 -13.03
N LEU A 126 -28.17 79.81 -12.81
CA LEU A 126 -27.15 79.60 -13.84
C LEU A 126 -27.67 78.67 -14.97
N GLU A 127 -28.59 77.74 -14.66
CA GLU A 127 -29.33 76.90 -15.61
C GLU A 127 -30.25 77.75 -16.53
N GLU A 128 -31.11 78.61 -15.96
CA GLU A 128 -32.02 79.48 -16.74
C GLU A 128 -31.28 80.40 -17.73
N LEU A 129 -30.01 80.69 -17.44
CA LEU A 129 -29.12 81.52 -18.25
C LEU A 129 -28.36 80.74 -19.34
N GLY A 130 -28.56 79.42 -19.44
CA GLY A 130 -27.99 78.58 -20.51
C GLY A 130 -26.48 78.33 -20.38
N LEU A 131 -25.93 78.42 -19.17
CA LEU A 131 -24.49 78.24 -18.94
C LEU A 131 -24.11 76.75 -19.01
N LEU A 132 -23.12 76.44 -19.85
CA LEU A 132 -22.73 75.07 -20.21
C LEU A 132 -22.28 74.26 -18.99
N VAL A 133 -23.16 73.39 -18.51
CA VAL A 133 -22.93 72.42 -17.42
C VAL A 133 -21.86 71.34 -17.74
N GLN A 134 -21.23 71.43 -18.91
CA GLN A 134 -20.23 70.49 -19.40
C GLN A 134 -18.79 71.04 -19.32
N MET A 135 -18.61 72.27 -18.83
CA MET A 135 -17.28 72.85 -18.66
C MET A 135 -16.47 72.01 -17.67
N LYS A 136 -15.20 71.78 -18.00
CA LYS A 136 -14.28 71.03 -17.15
C LYS A 136 -13.30 71.97 -16.47
N ASP A 137 -13.02 71.74 -15.18
CA ASP A 137 -11.85 72.31 -14.52
C ASP A 137 -10.53 71.71 -15.07
N ASN A 138 -9.38 72.19 -14.59
CA ASN A 138 -8.06 71.69 -15.02
C ASN A 138 -7.83 70.22 -14.64
N ASP A 139 -8.57 69.70 -13.66
CA ASP A 139 -8.58 68.29 -13.28
C ASP A 139 -9.62 67.47 -14.08
N GLY A 140 -10.28 68.09 -15.06
CA GLY A 140 -11.24 67.42 -15.94
C GLY A 140 -12.61 67.16 -15.30
N HIS A 141 -12.90 67.70 -14.12
CA HIS A 141 -14.20 67.56 -13.48
C HIS A 141 -15.22 68.48 -14.12
N THR A 142 -16.38 67.92 -14.45
CA THR A 142 -17.59 68.70 -14.71
C THR A 142 -18.25 69.08 -13.37
N PRO A 143 -19.21 70.02 -13.37
CA PRO A 143 -20.05 70.29 -12.20
C PRO A 143 -20.67 69.02 -11.62
N LEU A 144 -21.09 68.06 -12.46
CA LEU A 144 -21.58 66.76 -11.99
C LEU A 144 -20.51 65.95 -11.24
N LEU A 145 -19.29 65.85 -11.77
CA LEU A 145 -18.17 65.17 -11.10
C LEU A 145 -17.80 65.85 -9.78
N MET A 146 -17.84 67.19 -9.73
CA MET A 146 -17.63 67.98 -8.52
C MET A 146 -18.72 67.72 -7.46
N ALA A 147 -19.99 67.61 -7.87
CA ALA A 147 -21.10 67.27 -6.97
C ALA A 147 -20.94 65.89 -6.33
N ILE A 148 -20.43 64.92 -7.09
CA ILE A 148 -20.17 63.56 -6.61
C ILE A 148 -18.97 63.56 -5.64
N LYS A 149 -17.92 64.32 -5.96
CA LYS A 149 -16.77 64.52 -5.07
C LYS A 149 -17.16 65.22 -3.77
N SER A 150 -18.06 66.19 -3.85
CA SER A 150 -18.65 66.84 -2.67
C SER A 150 -19.73 65.98 -2.00
N SER A 151 -20.04 64.79 -2.54
CA SER A 151 -21.03 63.81 -2.07
C SER A 151 -22.42 64.39 -1.79
N ASP A 152 -22.78 65.43 -2.53
CA ASP A 152 -24.08 66.07 -2.38
C ASP A 152 -25.11 65.32 -3.24
N ALA A 153 -25.78 64.33 -2.64
CA ALA A 153 -26.80 63.53 -3.33
C ALA A 153 -27.97 64.38 -3.86
N CYS A 154 -28.30 65.48 -3.18
CA CYS A 154 -29.35 66.41 -3.60
C CYS A 154 -28.92 67.15 -4.87
N MET A 155 -27.71 67.73 -4.85
CA MET A 155 -27.13 68.40 -6.01
C MET A 155 -26.96 67.44 -7.20
N VAL A 156 -26.49 66.22 -6.97
CA VAL A 156 -26.40 65.18 -8.03
C VAL A 156 -27.77 64.88 -8.62
N SER A 157 -28.81 64.74 -7.78
CA SER A 157 -30.16 64.47 -8.27
C SER A 157 -30.73 65.61 -9.13
N ILE A 158 -30.46 66.87 -8.76
CA ILE A 158 -30.90 68.05 -9.51
C ILE A 158 -30.19 68.13 -10.86
N LEU A 159 -28.85 68.03 -10.86
CA LEU A 159 -28.04 68.09 -12.08
C LEU A 159 -28.40 66.94 -13.05
N VAL A 160 -28.64 65.72 -12.54
CA VAL A 160 -28.98 64.57 -13.38
C VAL A 160 -30.42 64.64 -13.93
N TYR A 161 -31.39 65.09 -13.13
CA TYR A 161 -32.81 65.07 -13.51
C TYR A 161 -33.18 66.19 -14.51
N LYS A 162 -32.56 67.37 -14.41
CA LYS A 162 -32.96 68.54 -15.20
C LYS A 162 -32.12 68.80 -16.43
N GLU A 163 -30.82 68.53 -16.38
CA GLU A 163 -29.89 69.08 -17.39
C GLU A 163 -29.53 68.11 -18.52
N HIS A 164 -30.03 66.86 -18.48
CA HIS A 164 -29.55 65.76 -19.34
C HIS A 164 -28.02 65.79 -19.53
N PRO A 165 -27.23 65.94 -18.44
CA PRO A 165 -25.81 66.14 -18.59
C PRO A 165 -25.16 64.90 -19.22
N GLU A 166 -23.96 65.05 -19.79
CA GLU A 166 -23.16 63.87 -20.08
C GLU A 166 -23.01 63.08 -18.76
N LEU A 167 -23.53 61.85 -18.71
CA LEU A 167 -23.49 61.01 -17.51
C LEU A 167 -22.20 60.20 -17.40
N ASN A 168 -21.34 60.29 -18.42
CA ASN A 168 -20.09 59.57 -18.51
C ASN A 168 -18.84 60.46 -18.73
N PRO A 169 -18.77 61.71 -18.23
CA PRO A 169 -17.59 62.54 -18.39
C PRO A 169 -16.41 61.90 -17.67
N LYS A 170 -15.29 61.83 -18.37
CA LYS A 170 -14.02 61.37 -17.83
C LYS A 170 -13.23 62.53 -17.26
N ASP A 171 -12.76 62.38 -16.02
CA ASP A 171 -11.79 63.27 -15.38
C ASP A 171 -10.35 63.00 -15.91
N ILE A 172 -9.34 63.70 -15.37
CA ILE A 172 -7.94 63.46 -15.73
C ILE A 172 -7.45 62.05 -15.40
N THR A 173 -8.14 61.27 -14.58
CA THR A 173 -7.84 59.86 -14.29
C THR A 173 -8.70 58.88 -15.10
N GLU A 174 -9.43 59.42 -16.08
CA GLU A 174 -10.48 58.73 -16.83
C GLU A 174 -11.58 58.11 -15.97
N CYS A 175 -11.71 58.53 -14.72
CA CYS A 175 -12.81 58.12 -13.86
C CYS A 175 -14.11 58.79 -14.31
N THR A 176 -15.16 57.98 -14.42
CA THR A 176 -16.53 58.44 -14.70
C THR A 176 -17.25 58.80 -13.39
N PRO A 177 -18.44 59.45 -13.46
CA PRO A 177 -19.26 59.72 -12.28
C PRO A 177 -19.46 58.50 -11.37
N LEU A 178 -19.67 57.32 -11.97
CA LEU A 178 -19.84 56.08 -11.23
C LEU A 178 -18.55 55.61 -10.54
N HIS A 179 -17.36 55.80 -11.14
CA HIS A 179 -16.09 55.47 -10.46
C HIS A 179 -15.90 56.35 -9.23
N LEU A 180 -16.11 57.66 -9.36
CA LEU A 180 -15.96 58.60 -8.26
C LEU A 180 -16.98 58.35 -7.14
N ALA A 181 -18.22 58.01 -7.50
CA ALA A 181 -19.24 57.63 -6.54
C ALA A 181 -18.87 56.36 -5.76
N VAL A 182 -18.18 55.40 -6.38
CA VAL A 182 -17.66 54.21 -5.69
C VAL A 182 -16.44 54.55 -4.82
N MET A 183 -15.58 55.48 -5.25
CA MET A 183 -14.33 55.81 -4.56
C MET A 183 -14.49 56.79 -3.39
N SER A 184 -15.64 57.43 -3.21
CA SER A 184 -15.87 58.46 -2.18
C SER A 184 -15.95 57.92 -0.73
N TYR A 185 -15.38 56.74 -0.44
CA TYR A 185 -15.39 56.08 0.87
C TYR A 185 -14.04 55.44 1.23
N LYS A 186 -13.69 55.44 2.54
CA LYS A 186 -12.71 54.52 3.13
C LYS A 186 -13.40 53.66 4.21
N PRO A 187 -13.24 52.32 4.21
CA PRO A 187 -13.62 51.48 5.34
C PRO A 187 -12.71 51.74 6.54
N SER A 188 -13.27 51.62 7.73
CA SER A 188 -12.62 51.81 9.03
C SER A 188 -11.45 50.86 9.33
N ASP A 189 -11.18 49.86 8.47
CA ASP A 189 -10.23 48.76 8.75
C ASP A 189 -8.94 48.75 7.90
N LEU A 190 -8.61 49.81 7.16
CA LEU A 190 -7.37 49.88 6.36
C LEU A 190 -6.20 50.52 7.15
N ASN A 191 -5.61 49.72 8.04
CA ASN A 191 -4.36 50.05 8.77
C ASN A 191 -3.07 49.59 8.06
N SER A 192 -3.14 49.03 6.86
CA SER A 192 -1.97 48.55 6.13
C SER A 192 -2.09 48.81 4.63
N LEU A 193 -1.76 50.03 4.21
CA LEU A 193 -1.38 50.36 2.82
C LEU A 193 -0.68 51.72 2.90
N SER A 194 0.64 51.66 3.07
CA SER A 194 1.53 52.80 3.33
C SER A 194 1.75 53.74 2.14
N ASP A 195 1.22 53.39 0.96
CA ASP A 195 1.64 54.01 -0.31
C ASP A 195 0.46 54.65 -1.07
N LEU A 196 -0.56 55.14 -0.37
CA LEU A 196 -1.64 55.91 -1.00
C LEU A 196 -1.30 57.40 -1.02
N ASP A 197 -1.03 57.90 -2.22
CA ASP A 197 -0.72 59.29 -2.53
C ASP A 197 -1.65 60.31 -1.84
N SER A 198 -1.06 61.45 -1.49
CA SER A 198 -1.64 62.63 -0.84
C SER A 198 -3.02 63.08 -1.38
N TRP A 199 -3.36 62.75 -2.63
CA TRP A 199 -4.64 63.13 -3.25
C TRP A 199 -5.86 62.37 -2.73
N ARG A 200 -5.71 61.20 -2.09
CA ARG A 200 -6.84 60.39 -1.55
C ARG A 200 -7.23 60.76 -0.11
N ALA A 201 -6.44 61.59 0.57
CA ALA A 201 -6.61 61.91 1.99
C ALA A 201 -7.79 62.87 2.29
N GLY A 202 -8.31 63.61 1.30
CA GLY A 202 -9.39 64.59 1.48
C GLY A 202 -10.82 64.02 1.51
N TYR A 203 -11.02 62.73 1.22
CA TYR A 203 -12.33 62.13 0.92
C TYR A 203 -12.96 61.36 2.12
N ILE A 204 -12.56 61.62 3.36
CA ILE A 204 -12.50 60.58 4.41
C ILE A 204 -13.68 60.45 5.41
N ASN A 205 -14.76 61.26 5.41
CA ASN A 205 -15.83 61.05 6.42
C ASN A 205 -17.25 61.46 5.95
N ARG A 206 -18.00 60.56 5.29
CA ARG A 206 -19.36 60.87 4.80
C ARG A 206 -20.36 59.69 4.93
N PRO A 207 -21.68 59.95 5.11
CA PRO A 207 -22.67 58.93 5.43
C PRO A 207 -22.95 57.97 4.26
N GLN A 208 -22.98 56.66 4.53
CA GLN A 208 -23.16 55.60 3.51
C GLN A 208 -24.42 55.78 2.64
N ASN A 209 -25.50 56.32 3.21
CA ASN A 209 -26.79 56.49 2.52
C ASN A 209 -26.70 57.46 1.33
N GLU A 210 -25.86 58.49 1.41
CA GLU A 210 -25.72 59.47 0.31
C GLU A 210 -25.06 58.83 -0.91
N ARG A 211 -24.02 58.02 -0.69
CA ARG A 211 -23.34 57.28 -1.74
C ARG A 211 -24.25 56.27 -2.42
N GLU A 212 -25.00 55.51 -1.63
CA GLU A 212 -26.02 54.58 -2.12
C GLU A 212 -27.08 55.30 -2.98
N ASN A 213 -27.49 56.49 -2.56
CA ASN A 213 -28.45 57.31 -3.32
C ASN A 213 -27.84 57.84 -4.62
N ILE A 214 -26.57 58.28 -4.60
CA ILE A 214 -25.84 58.77 -5.78
C ILE A 214 -25.68 57.65 -6.82
N ILE A 215 -25.19 56.47 -6.42
CA ILE A 215 -25.01 55.33 -7.33
C ILE A 215 -26.36 54.94 -7.94
N ARG A 216 -27.42 54.83 -7.13
CA ARG A 216 -28.77 54.53 -7.62
C ARG A 216 -29.27 55.60 -8.61
N CYS A 217 -29.15 56.88 -8.26
CA CYS A 217 -29.58 57.99 -9.11
C CYS A 217 -28.87 57.98 -10.48
N LEU A 218 -27.55 57.78 -10.49
CA LEU A 218 -26.77 57.71 -11.73
C LEU A 218 -27.18 56.52 -12.61
N LEU A 219 -27.40 55.34 -12.02
CA LEU A 219 -27.80 54.14 -12.75
C LEU A 219 -29.23 54.23 -13.31
N GLU A 220 -30.18 54.78 -12.54
CA GLU A 220 -31.57 54.98 -12.98
C GLU A 220 -31.68 55.90 -14.19
N HIS A 221 -30.77 56.88 -14.31
CA HIS A 221 -30.73 57.83 -15.43
C HIS A 221 -29.81 57.39 -16.59
N GLY A 222 -29.23 56.19 -16.54
CA GLY A 222 -28.51 55.60 -17.67
C GLY A 222 -27.00 55.86 -17.71
N ALA A 223 -26.36 56.20 -16.57
CA ALA A 223 -24.90 56.21 -16.49
C ALA A 223 -24.34 54.82 -16.84
N ASN A 224 -23.28 54.76 -17.65
CA ASN A 224 -22.75 53.50 -18.17
C ASN A 224 -21.75 52.87 -17.17
N PRO A 225 -22.09 51.75 -16.51
CA PRO A 225 -21.23 51.11 -15.51
C PRO A 225 -20.10 50.27 -16.13
N ASN A 226 -20.03 50.13 -17.46
CA ASN A 226 -19.04 49.28 -18.13
C ASN A 226 -17.80 50.04 -18.61
N LEU A 227 -17.76 51.36 -18.39
CA LEU A 227 -16.60 52.17 -18.75
C LEU A 227 -15.44 51.91 -17.80
N VAL A 228 -14.21 52.02 -18.32
CA VAL A 228 -12.98 51.84 -17.54
C VAL A 228 -12.25 53.16 -17.32
N ASN A 229 -11.60 53.28 -16.16
CA ASN A 229 -10.67 54.36 -15.83
C ASN A 229 -9.25 54.13 -16.39
N LYS A 230 -8.30 55.01 -16.07
CA LYS A 230 -6.89 54.88 -16.51
C LYS A 230 -6.20 53.60 -16.03
N GLU A 231 -6.64 53.04 -14.91
CA GLU A 231 -6.14 51.76 -14.40
C GLU A 231 -6.76 50.56 -15.13
N GLY A 232 -7.67 50.79 -16.08
CA GLY A 232 -8.41 49.75 -16.79
C GLY A 232 -9.53 49.12 -15.96
N LYS A 233 -9.91 49.73 -14.83
CA LYS A 233 -10.91 49.18 -13.91
C LYS A 233 -12.29 49.77 -14.19
N THR A 234 -13.33 48.93 -14.12
CA THR A 234 -14.72 49.39 -14.11
C THR A 234 -15.14 49.84 -12.69
N PRO A 235 -16.23 50.60 -12.52
CA PRO A 235 -16.78 50.94 -11.20
C PRO A 235 -17.11 49.69 -10.37
N LEU A 236 -17.60 48.62 -11.01
CA LEU A 236 -17.88 47.35 -10.34
C LEU A 236 -16.61 46.68 -9.84
N LEU A 237 -15.54 46.69 -10.63
CA LEU A 237 -14.25 46.15 -10.20
C LEU A 237 -13.65 46.94 -9.03
N LEU A 238 -13.76 48.27 -9.06
CA LEU A 238 -13.36 49.11 -7.92
C LEU A 238 -14.18 48.79 -6.66
N ALA A 239 -15.47 48.50 -6.79
CA ALA A 239 -16.31 48.14 -5.65
C ALA A 239 -15.86 46.81 -5.01
N PHE A 240 -15.44 45.83 -5.82
CA PHE A 240 -14.82 44.60 -5.33
C PHE A 240 -13.46 44.85 -4.66
N ASP A 241 -12.56 45.63 -5.27
CA ASP A 241 -11.26 45.99 -4.70
C ASP A 241 -11.40 46.69 -3.33
N LEU A 242 -12.42 47.54 -3.17
CA LEU A 242 -12.74 48.25 -1.93
C LEU A 242 -13.51 47.38 -0.91
N LYS A 243 -13.87 46.15 -1.28
CA LYS A 243 -14.71 45.22 -0.51
C LYS A 243 -16.05 45.80 -0.06
N ASP A 244 -16.65 46.65 -0.90
CA ASP A 244 -17.92 47.29 -0.58
C ASP A 244 -19.11 46.51 -1.12
N GLU A 245 -19.68 45.67 -0.26
CA GLU A 245 -20.80 44.81 -0.58
C GLU A 245 -22.04 45.58 -1.08
N LYS A 246 -22.30 46.79 -0.55
CA LYS A 246 -23.51 47.54 -0.93
C LYS A 246 -23.39 48.18 -2.31
N ALA A 247 -22.24 48.76 -2.63
CA ALA A 247 -21.99 49.30 -3.97
C ALA A 247 -22.00 48.18 -5.02
N VAL A 248 -21.41 47.02 -4.72
CA VAL A 248 -21.49 45.84 -5.58
C VAL A 248 -22.95 45.41 -5.80
N ASP A 249 -23.76 45.36 -4.73
CA ASP A 249 -25.18 44.99 -4.83
C ASP A 249 -25.99 45.93 -5.71
N GLN A 250 -25.80 47.24 -5.55
CA GLN A 250 -26.50 48.24 -6.35
C GLN A 250 -26.09 48.21 -7.83
N LEU A 251 -24.80 48.10 -8.10
CA LEU A 251 -24.27 48.01 -9.47
C LEU A 251 -24.81 46.75 -10.18
N LEU A 252 -24.76 45.59 -9.52
CA LEU A 252 -25.25 44.31 -10.05
C LEU A 252 -26.78 44.26 -10.18
N SER A 253 -27.51 45.09 -9.43
CA SER A 253 -28.97 45.22 -9.57
C SER A 253 -29.38 45.99 -10.83
N SER A 254 -28.46 46.73 -11.46
CA SER A 254 -28.72 47.43 -12.71
C SER A 254 -28.83 46.46 -13.90
N LYS A 255 -29.75 46.72 -14.83
CA LYS A 255 -29.88 45.94 -16.08
C LYS A 255 -28.72 46.16 -17.06
N LEU A 256 -27.86 47.14 -16.79
CA LEU A 256 -26.77 47.57 -17.67
C LEU A 256 -25.51 46.71 -17.53
N ILE A 257 -25.39 45.96 -16.44
CA ILE A 257 -24.26 45.06 -16.18
C ILE A 257 -24.70 43.63 -16.51
N PRO A 258 -24.09 42.97 -17.50
CA PRO A 258 -24.29 41.54 -17.70
C PRO A 258 -23.91 40.73 -16.44
N VAL A 259 -24.60 39.62 -16.20
CA VAL A 259 -24.25 38.75 -15.06
C VAL A 259 -22.83 38.18 -15.20
N GLU A 260 -22.43 37.84 -16.42
CA GLU A 260 -21.12 37.26 -16.77
C GLU A 260 -20.15 38.31 -17.32
N VAL A 261 -20.05 39.48 -16.67
CA VAL A 261 -19.04 40.47 -17.04
C VAL A 261 -17.64 39.96 -16.71
N ASP A 262 -16.75 40.00 -17.69
CA ASP A 262 -15.32 39.82 -17.49
C ASP A 262 -14.69 41.12 -16.98
N LEU A 263 -14.37 41.14 -15.69
CA LEU A 263 -13.89 42.35 -15.02
C LEU A 263 -12.38 42.57 -15.17
N TYR A 264 -11.60 41.53 -15.49
CA TYR A 264 -10.13 41.60 -15.57
C TYR A 264 -9.57 41.26 -16.96
N GLN A 265 -10.41 41.09 -17.98
CA GLN A 265 -10.00 40.61 -19.31
C GLN A 265 -9.27 39.25 -19.22
N ARG A 266 -9.71 38.43 -18.27
CA ARG A 266 -9.17 37.10 -17.93
C ARG A 266 -10.31 36.13 -17.64
N GLY A 267 -11.50 36.38 -18.17
CA GLY A 267 -12.70 35.58 -17.91
C GLY A 267 -13.22 35.66 -16.47
N ARG A 268 -12.75 36.62 -15.65
CA ARG A 268 -13.12 36.70 -14.23
C ARG A 268 -14.50 37.32 -14.07
N THR A 269 -15.42 36.53 -13.53
CA THR A 269 -16.82 36.93 -13.31
C THR A 269 -17.02 37.65 -11.99
N ALA A 270 -18.13 38.37 -11.85
CA ALA A 270 -18.53 38.96 -10.56
C ALA A 270 -18.66 37.90 -9.45
N LEU A 271 -19.05 36.66 -9.80
CA LEU A 271 -19.16 35.56 -8.85
C LEU A 271 -17.78 35.07 -8.38
N SER A 272 -16.77 34.98 -9.25
CA SER A 272 -15.42 34.54 -8.84
C SER A 272 -14.77 35.57 -7.91
N LEU A 273 -14.96 36.87 -8.16
CA LEU A 273 -14.47 37.94 -7.26
C LEU A 273 -15.24 38.01 -5.95
N ALA A 274 -16.57 37.85 -5.97
CA ALA A 274 -17.36 37.76 -4.74
C ALA A 274 -16.91 36.59 -3.88
N THR A 275 -16.54 35.47 -4.51
CA THR A 275 -16.02 34.27 -3.85
C THR A 275 -14.63 34.50 -3.26
N GLU A 276 -13.72 35.11 -4.02
CA GLU A 276 -12.38 35.48 -3.56
C GLU A 276 -12.44 36.44 -2.36
N CYS A 277 -13.35 37.43 -2.41
CA CYS A 277 -13.53 38.41 -1.34
C CYS A 277 -14.35 37.89 -0.14
N GLY A 278 -15.08 36.77 -0.30
CA GLY A 278 -15.97 36.23 0.74
C GLY A 278 -17.27 37.01 0.95
N MET A 279 -17.80 37.66 -0.08
CA MET A 279 -19.04 38.45 -0.01
C MET A 279 -20.29 37.55 -0.08
N GLU A 280 -20.67 36.96 1.06
CA GLU A 280 -21.72 35.92 1.12
C GLU A 280 -23.08 36.36 0.57
N ASN A 281 -23.55 37.59 0.83
CA ASN A 281 -24.88 38.00 0.37
C ASN A 281 -24.88 38.25 -1.14
N ILE A 282 -23.80 38.81 -1.68
CA ILE A 282 -23.61 38.95 -3.13
C ILE A 282 -23.57 37.58 -3.80
N MET A 283 -22.83 36.62 -3.24
CA MET A 283 -22.79 35.25 -3.76
C MET A 283 -24.19 34.63 -3.82
N LYS A 284 -24.97 34.69 -2.73
CA LYS A 284 -26.34 34.17 -2.67
C LYS A 284 -27.27 34.79 -3.71
N LYS A 285 -27.08 36.08 -4.05
CA LYS A 285 -27.85 36.77 -5.10
C LYS A 285 -27.39 36.41 -6.52
N LEU A 286 -26.10 36.17 -6.72
CA LEU A 286 -25.52 35.87 -8.03
C LEU A 286 -25.72 34.41 -8.45
N ILE A 287 -25.56 33.44 -7.54
CA ILE A 287 -25.64 31.99 -7.84
C ILE A 287 -26.87 31.57 -8.67
N PRO A 288 -28.09 32.06 -8.38
CA PRO A 288 -29.26 31.69 -9.19
C PRO A 288 -29.16 32.12 -10.66
N LYS A 289 -28.47 33.24 -10.93
CA LYS A 289 -28.41 33.89 -12.25
C LYS A 289 -27.12 33.58 -13.01
N ALA A 290 -26.02 33.41 -12.30
CA ALA A 290 -24.69 33.20 -12.88
C ALA A 290 -24.44 31.74 -13.28
N ASP A 291 -23.44 31.54 -14.13
CA ASP A 291 -22.79 30.26 -14.37
C ASP A 291 -21.71 30.02 -13.31
N ILE A 292 -22.05 29.17 -12.34
CA ILE A 292 -21.15 28.80 -11.23
C ILE A 292 -19.94 27.97 -11.69
N GLU A 293 -19.97 27.43 -12.91
CA GLU A 293 -18.89 26.63 -13.50
C GLU A 293 -18.04 27.43 -14.47
N LYS A 294 -18.32 28.73 -14.64
CA LYS A 294 -17.54 29.59 -15.52
C LYS A 294 -16.09 29.63 -15.01
N GLU A 295 -15.20 29.17 -15.87
CA GLU A 295 -13.77 29.20 -15.62
C GLU A 295 -13.17 30.55 -16.04
N ASP A 296 -12.17 30.98 -15.28
CA ASP A 296 -11.28 32.06 -15.68
C ASP A 296 -10.51 31.65 -16.94
N ASP A 297 -10.20 32.61 -17.82
CA ASP A 297 -9.43 32.39 -19.05
C ASP A 297 -7.91 32.35 -18.79
N ASP A 298 -7.49 32.41 -17.52
CA ASP A 298 -6.08 32.31 -17.13
C ASP A 298 -5.56 30.85 -17.16
N ASN A 299 -4.24 30.68 -17.03
CA ASN A 299 -3.62 29.36 -17.04
C ASN A 299 -4.06 28.44 -15.90
N SER A 300 -4.73 28.98 -14.88
CA SER A 300 -5.24 28.20 -13.75
C SER A 300 -6.66 27.68 -13.98
N ARG A 301 -7.41 28.24 -14.95
CA ARG A 301 -8.78 27.87 -15.31
C ARG A 301 -9.65 27.63 -14.08
N ARG A 302 -9.62 28.57 -13.14
CA ARG A 302 -10.28 28.42 -11.84
C ARG A 302 -11.77 28.69 -11.96
N THR A 303 -12.57 27.82 -11.35
CA THR A 303 -13.98 28.08 -11.07
C THR A 303 -14.15 28.88 -9.78
N PRO A 304 -15.31 29.50 -9.52
CA PRO A 304 -15.65 30.06 -8.21
C PRO A 304 -15.36 29.11 -7.03
N LEU A 305 -15.67 27.81 -7.16
CA LEU A 305 -15.34 26.83 -6.11
C LEU A 305 -13.82 26.70 -5.89
N ALA A 306 -13.02 26.71 -6.96
CA ALA A 306 -11.57 26.70 -6.86
C ALA A 306 -11.00 27.98 -6.21
N TRP A 307 -11.67 29.13 -6.39
CA TRP A 307 -11.35 30.37 -5.67
C TRP A 307 -11.62 30.27 -4.17
N ALA A 308 -12.77 29.71 -3.77
CA ALA A 308 -13.10 29.50 -2.35
C ALA A 308 -12.05 28.60 -1.67
N ILE A 309 -11.57 27.57 -2.38
CA ILE A 309 -10.47 26.73 -1.93
C ILE A 309 -9.16 27.52 -1.87
N HIS A 310 -8.82 28.30 -2.89
CA HIS A 310 -7.56 29.05 -2.90
C HIS A 310 -7.46 30.09 -1.77
N THR A 311 -8.59 30.68 -1.35
CA THR A 311 -8.65 31.67 -0.27
C THR A 311 -8.96 31.07 1.10
N ASP A 312 -9.07 29.74 1.22
CA ASP A 312 -9.48 29.02 2.44
C ASP A 312 -10.81 29.52 3.03
N ASN A 313 -11.74 29.89 2.16
CA ASN A 313 -13.04 30.42 2.56
C ASN A 313 -14.11 29.31 2.63
N TYR A 314 -14.21 28.67 3.80
CA TYR A 314 -15.20 27.63 4.08
C TYR A 314 -16.64 28.07 3.81
N PHE A 315 -17.01 29.30 4.15
CA PHE A 315 -18.38 29.79 3.97
C PHE A 315 -18.71 29.94 2.49
N ALA A 316 -17.81 30.55 1.71
CA ALA A 316 -17.97 30.65 0.27
C ALA A 316 -18.08 29.27 -0.41
N ALA A 317 -17.24 28.30 -0.01
CA ALA A 317 -17.35 26.92 -0.47
C ALA A 317 -18.69 26.29 -0.08
N SER A 318 -19.16 26.50 1.16
CA SER A 318 -20.43 25.96 1.64
C SER A 318 -21.64 26.52 0.89
N ILE A 319 -21.62 27.80 0.54
CA ILE A 319 -22.68 28.45 -0.23
C ILE A 319 -22.72 27.86 -1.65
N LEU A 320 -21.57 27.74 -2.32
CA LEU A 320 -21.49 27.19 -3.69
C LEU A 320 -21.90 25.71 -3.80
N LEU A 321 -21.75 24.94 -2.72
CA LEU A 321 -22.06 23.52 -2.72
C LEU A 321 -23.50 23.20 -2.29
N ARG A 322 -24.14 24.10 -1.53
CA ARG A 322 -25.47 23.85 -0.92
C ARG A 322 -26.61 24.66 -1.53
N GLU A 323 -26.33 25.80 -2.15
CA GLU A 323 -27.37 26.69 -2.68
C GLU A 323 -27.73 26.37 -4.15
N GLY A 324 -29.03 26.21 -4.43
CA GLY A 324 -29.64 26.24 -5.77
C GLY A 324 -28.99 25.35 -6.85
N LYS A 325 -27.96 25.89 -7.52
CA LYS A 325 -27.13 25.19 -8.50
C LYS A 325 -25.90 24.65 -7.76
N LYS A 326 -25.84 23.34 -7.53
CA LYS A 326 -24.65 22.71 -6.90
C LYS A 326 -23.46 22.76 -7.85
N ALA A 327 -22.33 23.29 -7.37
CA ALA A 327 -21.08 23.27 -8.13
C ALA A 327 -20.59 21.83 -8.36
N LYS A 328 -19.93 21.60 -9.50
CA LYS A 328 -19.37 20.29 -9.87
C LYS A 328 -18.20 19.93 -8.97
N LEU A 329 -18.37 18.85 -8.23
CA LEU A 329 -17.36 18.30 -7.32
C LEU A 329 -16.19 17.62 -8.06
N ASP A 330 -16.43 17.20 -9.31
CA ASP A 330 -15.49 16.48 -10.17
C ASP A 330 -14.80 17.38 -11.20
N HIS A 331 -15.03 18.70 -11.13
CA HIS A 331 -14.38 19.67 -12.01
C HIS A 331 -12.85 19.49 -11.99
N ARG A 332 -12.19 19.54 -13.15
CA ARG A 332 -10.75 19.29 -13.25
C ARG A 332 -10.03 20.50 -13.81
N ASN A 333 -9.11 21.03 -13.02
CA ASN A 333 -8.23 22.09 -13.47
C ASN A 333 -7.23 21.58 -14.55
N PRO A 334 -6.34 22.42 -15.10
CA PRO A 334 -5.37 22.01 -16.13
C PRO A 334 -4.41 20.89 -15.72
N GLN A 335 -4.11 20.74 -14.41
CA GLN A 335 -3.33 19.61 -13.86
C GLN A 335 -4.20 18.36 -13.60
N ARG A 336 -5.45 18.38 -14.08
CA ARG A 336 -6.50 17.38 -13.85
C ARG A 336 -6.87 17.16 -12.38
N ARG A 337 -6.60 18.13 -11.51
CA ARG A 337 -6.95 18.09 -10.08
C ARG A 337 -8.41 18.45 -9.84
N THR A 338 -9.08 17.67 -8.99
CA THR A 338 -10.43 17.94 -8.48
C THR A 338 -10.40 18.97 -7.34
N PRO A 339 -11.53 19.66 -7.04
CA PRO A 339 -11.70 20.48 -5.84
C PRO A 339 -11.18 19.80 -4.56
N PHE A 340 -11.48 18.50 -4.38
CA PHE A 340 -11.00 17.74 -3.23
C PHE A 340 -9.46 17.66 -3.19
N SER A 341 -8.81 17.35 -4.32
CA SER A 341 -7.34 17.30 -4.40
C SER A 341 -6.66 18.67 -4.24
N LEU A 342 -7.34 19.76 -4.64
CA LEU A 342 -6.86 21.13 -4.41
C LEU A 342 -6.91 21.46 -2.91
N ALA A 343 -8.06 21.24 -2.25
CA ALA A 343 -8.21 21.46 -0.81
C ALA A 343 -7.21 20.61 0.00
N ALA A 344 -6.97 19.37 -0.42
CA ALA A 344 -5.97 18.48 0.16
C ALA A 344 -4.54 19.04 0.05
N GLY A 345 -4.17 19.56 -1.12
CA GLY A 345 -2.85 20.17 -1.33
C GLY A 345 -2.62 21.47 -0.56
N PHE A 346 -3.68 22.14 -0.08
CA PHE A 346 -3.61 23.31 0.80
C PHE A 346 -3.85 22.96 2.29
N MET A 347 -3.98 21.67 2.63
CA MET A 347 -4.25 21.18 3.99
C MET A 347 -5.57 21.69 4.63
N GLN A 348 -6.59 21.93 3.81
CA GLN A 348 -7.87 22.51 4.25
C GLN A 348 -8.87 21.44 4.69
N VAL A 349 -8.63 20.83 5.85
CA VAL A 349 -9.41 19.70 6.38
C VAL A 349 -10.91 20.00 6.40
N ARG A 350 -11.33 21.19 6.86
CA ARG A 350 -12.76 21.58 6.91
C ARG A 350 -13.43 21.62 5.54
N ILE A 351 -12.73 22.10 4.51
CA ILE A 351 -13.26 22.14 3.14
C ILE A 351 -13.25 20.73 2.53
N MET A 352 -12.23 19.91 2.80
CA MET A 352 -12.22 18.50 2.40
C MET A 352 -13.41 17.73 2.99
N THR A 353 -13.66 17.86 4.29
CA THR A 353 -14.80 17.24 4.99
C THR A 353 -16.14 17.70 4.40
N LEU A 354 -16.26 18.99 4.06
CA LEU A 354 -17.44 19.52 3.38
C LEU A 354 -17.64 18.89 1.99
N LEU A 355 -16.57 18.79 1.19
CA LEU A 355 -16.62 18.19 -0.14
C LEU A 355 -17.02 16.71 -0.09
N LEU A 356 -16.49 15.94 0.87
CA LEU A 356 -16.89 14.53 1.05
C LEU A 356 -18.36 14.40 1.45
N ARG A 357 -18.86 15.25 2.36
CA ARG A 357 -20.29 15.24 2.76
C ARG A 357 -21.23 15.52 1.59
N GLU A 358 -20.79 16.28 0.60
CA GLU A 358 -21.57 16.56 -0.62
C GLU A 358 -21.37 15.50 -1.72
N GLY A 359 -20.49 14.50 -1.50
CA GLY A 359 -20.29 13.36 -2.42
C GLY A 359 -19.07 13.50 -3.36
N ALA A 360 -18.04 14.25 -2.98
CA ALA A 360 -16.81 14.33 -3.77
C ALA A 360 -16.07 12.99 -3.78
N GLU A 361 -15.53 12.60 -4.93
CA GLU A 361 -14.76 11.36 -5.10
C GLU A 361 -13.30 11.53 -4.60
N PRO A 362 -12.90 10.93 -3.47
CA PRO A 362 -11.56 11.09 -2.91
C PRO A 362 -10.48 10.33 -3.71
N HIS A 363 -10.86 9.28 -4.44
CA HIS A 363 -9.94 8.46 -5.24
C HIS A 363 -9.67 9.03 -6.64
N ALA A 364 -10.24 10.19 -6.96
CA ALA A 364 -10.00 10.83 -8.25
C ALA A 364 -8.51 11.21 -8.42
N GLU A 365 -7.85 10.60 -9.39
CA GLU A 365 -6.44 10.87 -9.69
C GLU A 365 -6.24 12.11 -10.56
N ASP A 366 -5.19 12.87 -10.29
CA ASP A 366 -4.75 13.99 -11.10
C ASP A 366 -3.93 13.56 -12.34
N GLY A 367 -3.36 14.53 -13.06
CA GLY A 367 -2.57 14.25 -14.27
C GLY A 367 -1.29 13.46 -14.03
N ALA A 368 -0.84 13.38 -12.77
CA ALA A 368 0.33 12.60 -12.35
C ALA A 368 -0.05 11.26 -11.70
N GLY A 369 -1.33 10.87 -11.73
CA GLY A 369 -1.81 9.63 -11.12
C GLY A 369 -1.94 9.70 -9.59
N LYS A 370 -1.95 10.91 -8.99
CA LYS A 370 -2.03 11.09 -7.54
C LYS A 370 -3.45 11.39 -7.08
N THR A 371 -3.90 10.72 -6.02
CA THR A 371 -5.23 10.94 -5.41
C THR A 371 -5.24 12.21 -4.54
N GLY A 372 -6.43 12.71 -4.21
CA GLY A 372 -6.53 13.89 -3.33
C GLY A 372 -5.95 13.63 -1.94
N PHE A 373 -6.23 12.48 -1.35
CA PHE A 373 -5.69 12.13 -0.02
C PHE A 373 -4.17 11.94 -0.03
N TRP A 374 -3.58 11.53 -1.17
CA TRP A 374 -2.12 11.53 -1.34
C TRP A 374 -1.52 12.93 -1.16
N TRP A 375 -2.13 13.96 -1.77
CA TRP A 375 -1.67 15.36 -1.63
C TRP A 375 -1.73 15.82 -0.18
N PHE A 376 -2.79 15.43 0.53
CA PHE A 376 -2.95 15.72 1.96
C PHE A 376 -1.81 15.12 2.81
N LEU A 377 -1.50 13.84 2.63
CA LEU A 377 -0.43 13.16 3.37
C LEU A 377 0.96 13.73 3.04
N ASN A 378 1.25 13.96 1.76
CA ASN A 378 2.53 14.48 1.29
C ASN A 378 2.81 15.92 1.80
N ASP A 379 1.80 16.80 1.81
CA ASP A 379 2.01 18.16 2.31
C ASP A 379 2.15 18.18 3.84
N ARG A 380 1.39 17.34 4.54
CA ARG A 380 1.51 17.15 5.99
C ARG A 380 2.90 16.62 6.39
N TRP A 381 3.46 15.69 5.62
CA TRP A 381 4.84 15.24 5.77
C TRP A 381 5.86 16.35 5.53
N LYS A 382 5.74 17.12 4.44
CA LYS A 382 6.61 18.27 4.15
C LYS A 382 6.56 19.32 5.25
N SER A 383 5.37 19.59 5.79
CA SER A 383 5.17 20.53 6.90
C SER A 383 5.88 20.09 8.17
N ARG A 384 5.81 18.79 8.52
CA ARG A 384 6.57 18.20 9.62
C ARG A 384 8.08 18.27 9.39
N ALA A 385 8.54 17.96 8.18
CA ALA A 385 9.96 18.03 7.81
C ALA A 385 10.53 19.47 7.91
N ARG A 386 9.70 20.50 7.71
CA ARG A 386 10.07 21.92 7.87
C ARG A 386 10.02 22.43 9.32
N GLY A 387 9.66 21.58 10.30
CA GLY A 387 9.58 21.97 11.70
C GLY A 387 8.42 22.93 12.03
N LEU A 388 7.41 23.01 11.16
CA LEU A 388 6.20 23.77 11.44
C LEU A 388 5.45 23.11 12.62
N PRO A 389 4.85 23.92 13.52
CA PRO A 389 4.24 23.40 14.74
C PRO A 389 3.19 22.33 14.44
N ARG A 390 3.17 21.27 15.27
CA ARG A 390 2.11 20.27 15.26
C ARG A 390 0.76 20.99 15.35
N HIS A 391 -0.12 20.64 14.43
CA HIS A 391 -1.50 21.09 14.35
C HIS A 391 -2.18 21.10 15.73
N SER A 392 -3.00 22.13 16.00
CA SER A 392 -3.68 22.31 17.29
C SER A 392 -4.59 21.12 17.62
N LYS A 393 -4.92 20.93 18.91
CA LYS A 393 -5.87 19.88 19.34
C LYS A 393 -7.22 19.91 18.60
N SER A 394 -7.66 21.06 18.06
CA SER A 394 -8.92 21.15 17.31
C SER A 394 -8.84 20.47 15.94
N GLN A 395 -7.66 20.32 15.36
CA GLN A 395 -7.48 19.67 14.06
C GLN A 395 -7.41 18.14 14.17
N ALA A 396 -7.21 17.60 15.37
CA ALA A 396 -7.25 16.15 15.59
C ALA A 396 -8.67 15.58 15.44
N SER A 397 -9.70 16.28 15.95
CA SER A 397 -11.11 15.92 15.73
C SER A 397 -11.56 16.16 14.28
N GLU A 398 -11.02 17.18 13.61
CA GLU A 398 -11.32 17.41 12.20
C GLU A 398 -10.71 16.32 11.31
N LEU A 399 -9.52 15.81 11.68
CA LEU A 399 -8.87 14.69 11.00
C LEU A 399 -9.67 13.40 11.15
N THR A 400 -10.22 13.12 12.32
CA THR A 400 -11.09 11.95 12.52
C THR A 400 -12.34 12.04 11.68
N ASP A 401 -13.01 13.19 11.71
CA ASP A 401 -14.21 13.42 10.90
C ASP A 401 -13.94 13.27 9.40
N LEU A 402 -12.75 13.71 8.94
CA LEU A 402 -12.33 13.52 7.56
C LEU A 402 -12.15 12.04 7.22
N ILE A 403 -11.34 11.32 8.02
CA ILE A 403 -11.06 9.89 7.81
C ILE A 403 -12.34 9.06 7.91
N ASP A 404 -13.29 9.47 8.75
CA ASP A 404 -14.56 8.78 8.92
C ASP A 404 -15.44 8.82 7.68
N LEU A 405 -15.32 9.86 6.87
CA LEU A 405 -16.06 10.07 5.62
C LEU A 405 -15.34 9.49 4.39
N LEU A 406 -14.12 8.97 4.54
CA LEU A 406 -13.37 8.37 3.44
C LEU A 406 -13.92 6.98 3.10
N ASP A 407 -14.60 6.87 1.98
CA ASP A 407 -15.07 5.59 1.45
C ASP A 407 -13.91 4.76 0.86
N LYS A 408 -13.88 3.45 1.15
CA LYS A 408 -12.95 2.45 0.59
C LYS A 408 -11.46 2.84 0.71
N PRO A 409 -10.91 2.96 1.93
CA PRO A 409 -9.50 3.33 2.13
C PRO A 409 -8.49 2.33 1.56
N ASP A 410 -8.93 1.09 1.30
CA ASP A 410 -8.10 0.00 0.77
C ASP A 410 -7.99 0.01 -0.77
N LEU A 411 -8.64 0.95 -1.46
CA LEU A 411 -8.50 1.07 -2.90
C LEU A 411 -7.07 1.49 -3.26
N LYS A 412 -6.49 0.79 -4.23
CA LYS A 412 -5.15 1.10 -4.75
C LYS A 412 -5.23 2.18 -5.83
N ASP A 413 -4.27 3.10 -5.80
CA ASP A 413 -4.05 4.07 -6.88
C ASP A 413 -3.34 3.43 -8.09
N SER A 414 -3.08 4.21 -9.13
CA SER A 414 -2.35 3.80 -10.34
C SER A 414 -0.92 3.31 -10.07
N THR A 415 -0.36 3.63 -8.91
CA THR A 415 0.92 3.08 -8.45
C THR A 415 0.74 1.78 -7.68
N GLY A 416 -0.48 1.35 -7.38
CA GLY A 416 -0.75 0.15 -6.60
C GLY A 416 -0.66 0.36 -5.08
N CYS A 417 -0.58 1.62 -4.62
CA CYS A 417 -0.50 1.98 -3.20
C CYS A 417 -1.88 2.34 -2.65
N THR A 418 -2.19 1.89 -1.43
CA THR A 418 -3.37 2.33 -0.67
C THR A 418 -3.04 3.61 0.11
N TRP A 419 -4.05 4.29 0.66
CA TRP A 419 -3.80 5.42 1.55
C TRP A 419 -3.04 5.04 2.82
N LEU A 420 -3.22 3.82 3.32
CA LEU A 420 -2.41 3.30 4.43
C LEU A 420 -0.95 3.12 4.03
N SER A 421 -0.67 2.64 2.80
CA SER A 421 0.69 2.53 2.28
C SER A 421 1.38 3.89 2.24
N TRP A 422 0.69 4.93 1.76
CA TRP A 422 1.22 6.30 1.74
C TRP A 422 1.40 6.89 3.15
N ALA A 423 0.46 6.66 4.06
CA ALA A 423 0.58 7.12 5.44
C ALA A 423 1.78 6.46 6.13
N ALA A 424 2.04 5.19 5.83
CA ALA A 424 3.20 4.46 6.33
C ALA A 424 4.52 4.95 5.72
N GLU A 425 4.55 5.21 4.40
CA GLU A 425 5.71 5.78 3.70
C GLU A 425 6.14 7.13 4.28
N TYR A 426 5.17 7.99 4.63
CA TYR A 426 5.40 9.31 5.18
C TYR A 426 5.52 9.37 6.72
N GLY A 427 5.36 8.22 7.39
CA GLY A 427 5.48 8.13 8.85
C GLY A 427 4.35 8.83 9.61
N ASP A 428 3.13 8.85 9.07
CA ASP A 428 1.99 9.49 9.73
C ASP A 428 1.29 8.59 10.76
N GLU A 429 1.90 8.53 11.95
CA GLU A 429 1.42 7.73 13.08
C GLU A 429 -0.07 7.93 13.41
N GLU A 430 -0.56 9.18 13.39
CA GLU A 430 -1.96 9.49 13.72
C GLU A 430 -2.92 8.84 12.72
N VAL A 431 -2.67 9.02 11.42
CA VAL A 431 -3.51 8.46 10.34
C VAL A 431 -3.45 6.93 10.37
N VAL A 432 -2.26 6.36 10.58
CA VAL A 432 -2.09 4.90 10.67
C VAL A 432 -2.88 4.32 11.84
N ARG A 433 -2.84 4.95 13.03
CA ARG A 433 -3.64 4.49 14.19
C ARG A 433 -5.13 4.52 13.90
N TYR A 434 -5.64 5.55 13.23
CA TYR A 434 -7.06 5.63 12.88
C TYR A 434 -7.49 4.56 11.88
N PHE A 435 -6.70 4.32 10.83
CA PHE A 435 -7.01 3.25 9.88
C PHE A 435 -6.94 1.87 10.54
N LEU A 436 -6.02 1.64 11.49
CA LEU A 436 -5.96 0.38 12.26
C LEU A 436 -7.17 0.21 13.21
N GLN A 437 -7.68 1.27 13.83
CA GLN A 437 -8.85 1.20 14.71
C GLN A 437 -10.16 0.86 13.98
N LYS A 438 -10.25 1.21 12.69
CA LYS A 438 -11.46 1.01 11.88
C LYS A 438 -11.63 -0.38 11.29
N GLN A 439 -10.68 -1.30 11.50
CA GLN A 439 -10.54 -2.58 10.78
C GLN A 439 -11.87 -3.32 10.47
N ASP A 440 -12.34 -3.10 9.24
CA ASP A 440 -12.72 -4.18 8.34
C ASP A 440 -11.65 -4.18 7.23
N SER A 441 -11.18 -5.37 6.84
CA SER A 441 -10.42 -5.67 5.63
C SER A 441 -8.86 -5.71 5.66
N THR A 442 -8.40 -6.88 5.24
CA THR A 442 -7.09 -7.39 4.84
C THR A 442 -6.01 -6.38 4.46
N LEU A 443 -5.04 -6.19 5.37
CA LEU A 443 -3.76 -5.47 5.18
C LEU A 443 -2.77 -6.13 4.19
N LEU A 444 -3.21 -7.13 3.45
CA LEU A 444 -2.40 -7.72 2.40
C LEU A 444 -2.76 -7.02 1.11
N ASP A 445 -1.81 -6.27 0.55
CA ASP A 445 -1.80 -5.97 -0.88
C ASP A 445 -1.87 -7.30 -1.62
N GLY A 446 -3.09 -7.71 -1.98
CA GLY A 446 -3.33 -8.96 -2.68
C GLY A 446 -2.42 -9.04 -3.89
N GLN A 447 -1.77 -10.18 -4.06
CA GLN A 447 -0.91 -10.48 -5.20
C GLN A 447 -1.71 -10.42 -6.50
N ASN A 448 -1.84 -9.22 -7.07
CA ASN A 448 -2.26 -9.06 -8.46
C ASN A 448 -1.00 -8.99 -9.32
N GLN A 449 -0.79 -10.04 -10.11
CA GLN A 449 0.37 -10.26 -10.97
C GLN A 449 0.45 -9.28 -12.18
N LYS A 450 -0.18 -8.11 -12.13
CA LYS A 450 -0.35 -7.19 -13.27
C LYS A 450 -0.18 -5.70 -12.93
N GLU A 451 0.53 -5.34 -11.87
CA GLU A 451 0.70 -3.93 -11.48
C GLU A 451 2.12 -3.39 -11.76
N PRO A 452 2.29 -2.08 -12.06
CA PRO A 452 3.52 -1.50 -12.61
C PRO A 452 4.57 -1.12 -11.55
N ASN A 453 4.23 -1.19 -10.26
CA ASN A 453 5.20 -1.06 -9.18
C ASN A 453 5.90 -2.40 -8.96
N VAL A 454 7.21 -2.41 -9.24
CA VAL A 454 8.05 -3.62 -9.40
C VAL A 454 8.19 -4.45 -8.10
N CYS A 455 7.81 -3.86 -6.96
CA CYS A 455 7.69 -4.53 -5.67
C CYS A 455 6.35 -4.11 -5.02
N ALA A 456 5.33 -4.98 -4.99
CA ALA A 456 4.12 -4.75 -4.21
C ALA A 456 4.49 -4.76 -2.72
N ARG A 457 4.83 -3.61 -2.15
CA ARG A 457 5.31 -3.46 -0.77
C ARG A 457 4.12 -3.27 0.16
N THR A 458 4.08 -4.01 1.26
CA THR A 458 3.10 -3.79 2.33
C THR A 458 3.33 -2.43 3.00
N PRO A 459 2.32 -1.81 3.64
CA PRO A 459 2.49 -0.58 4.41
C PRO A 459 3.63 -0.67 5.44
N ALA A 460 3.81 -1.82 6.09
CA ALA A 460 4.92 -2.01 7.03
C ALA A 460 6.29 -1.93 6.35
N ILE A 461 6.44 -2.50 5.14
CA ILE A 461 7.69 -2.38 4.38
C ILE A 461 7.94 -0.93 3.95
N TRP A 462 6.89 -0.17 3.59
CA TRP A 462 7.02 1.26 3.27
C TRP A 462 7.52 2.08 4.46
N ALA A 463 7.00 1.82 5.67
CA ALA A 463 7.48 2.46 6.89
C ALA A 463 8.95 2.10 7.18
N ALA A 464 9.31 0.81 7.09
CA ALA A 464 10.67 0.35 7.35
C ALA A 464 11.68 0.94 6.34
N ALA A 465 11.33 1.02 5.05
CA ALA A 465 12.20 1.54 4.00
C ALA A 465 12.52 3.03 4.14
N ASN A 466 11.67 3.79 4.86
CA ASN A 466 11.85 5.22 5.14
C ASN A 466 12.25 5.50 6.60
N ASP A 467 12.73 4.48 7.33
CA ASP A 467 13.18 4.57 8.73
C ASP A 467 12.07 5.04 9.72
N HIS A 468 10.79 4.79 9.42
CA HIS A 468 9.65 5.11 10.28
C HIS A 468 9.31 3.93 11.22
N TRP A 469 10.20 3.65 12.17
CA TRP A 469 10.14 2.45 13.02
C TRP A 469 8.99 2.44 14.04
N GLU A 470 8.51 3.60 14.49
CA GLU A 470 7.33 3.70 15.35
C GLU A 470 6.07 3.25 14.60
N VAL A 471 5.90 3.72 13.36
CA VAL A 471 4.78 3.33 12.49
C VAL A 471 4.88 1.85 12.13
N TYR A 472 6.08 1.36 11.81
CA TYR A 472 6.34 -0.07 11.61
C TYR A 472 5.92 -0.92 12.82
N SER A 473 6.32 -0.51 14.03
CA SER A 473 6.01 -1.23 15.27
C SER A 473 4.50 -1.28 15.52
N LEU A 474 3.79 -0.18 15.24
CA LEU A 474 2.33 -0.12 15.33
C LEU A 474 1.64 -1.05 14.33
N LEU A 475 2.07 -1.02 13.08
CA LEU A 475 1.52 -1.86 12.02
C LEU A 475 1.72 -3.35 12.31
N ILE A 476 2.78 -3.77 12.98
CA ILE A 476 3.03 -5.20 13.26
C ILE A 476 2.32 -5.71 14.52
N ASN A 477 2.19 -4.86 15.53
CA ASN A 477 1.61 -5.24 16.82
C ASN A 477 0.09 -5.33 16.77
N GLU A 478 -0.57 -4.41 16.05
CA GLU A 478 -2.03 -4.38 15.92
C GLU A 478 -2.57 -5.40 14.89
N THR A 479 -1.69 -6.09 14.17
CA THR A 479 -2.08 -6.95 13.05
C THR A 479 -1.70 -8.40 13.34
N GLU A 480 -2.71 -9.22 13.61
CA GLU A 480 -2.50 -10.63 14.00
C GLU A 480 -1.83 -11.46 12.89
N HIS A 481 -1.96 -11.05 11.61
CA HIS A 481 -1.59 -11.82 10.43
C HIS A 481 -0.48 -11.18 9.57
N ASP A 482 0.36 -10.29 10.12
CA ASP A 482 1.41 -9.66 9.30
C ASP A 482 2.47 -10.67 8.82
N LEU A 483 2.64 -10.71 7.50
CA LEU A 483 3.61 -11.54 6.76
C LEU A 483 4.67 -10.67 6.06
N SER A 484 4.83 -9.41 6.45
CA SER A 484 5.72 -8.45 5.79
C SER A 484 7.18 -8.92 5.76
N LEU A 485 7.69 -9.53 6.84
CA LEU A 485 9.04 -10.10 6.84
C LEU A 485 9.17 -11.29 5.89
N ASN A 486 8.19 -12.18 5.87
CA ASN A 486 8.18 -13.34 4.96
C ASN A 486 8.25 -12.87 3.51
N TYR A 487 7.41 -11.90 3.15
CA TYR A 487 7.38 -11.32 1.82
C TYR A 487 8.66 -10.56 1.47
N PHE A 488 9.22 -9.82 2.42
CA PHE A 488 10.47 -9.09 2.25
C PHE A 488 11.64 -10.03 1.95
N ILE A 489 11.74 -11.14 2.68
CA ILE A 489 12.78 -12.16 2.46
C ILE A 489 12.57 -12.88 1.12
N GLU A 490 11.33 -13.24 0.78
CA GLU A 490 11.01 -13.90 -0.50
C GLU A 490 11.41 -13.05 -1.72
N ASN A 491 11.30 -11.73 -1.59
CA ASN A 491 11.64 -10.78 -2.67
C ASN A 491 12.95 -10.03 -2.41
N PHE A 492 13.82 -10.53 -1.53
CA PHE A 492 15.01 -9.81 -1.07
C PHE A 492 15.93 -9.41 -2.21
N HIS A 493 16.10 -10.24 -3.23
CA HIS A 493 16.88 -9.93 -4.43
C HIS A 493 16.43 -8.63 -5.14
N ARG A 494 15.12 -8.32 -5.12
CA ARG A 494 14.59 -7.07 -5.70
C ARG A 494 14.89 -5.88 -4.79
N PHE A 495 14.66 -6.06 -3.50
CA PHE A 495 14.92 -5.03 -2.49
C PHE A 495 16.41 -4.70 -2.38
N GLU A 496 17.30 -5.69 -2.51
CA GLU A 496 18.75 -5.49 -2.53
C GLU A 496 19.18 -4.65 -3.74
N LYS A 497 18.57 -4.86 -4.91
CA LYS A 497 18.83 -4.04 -6.09
C LYS A 497 18.43 -2.57 -5.89
N GLU A 498 17.35 -2.32 -5.14
CA GLU A 498 16.82 -0.97 -4.88
C GLU A 498 17.52 -0.26 -3.71
N LEU A 499 17.79 -0.97 -2.61
CA LEU A 499 18.25 -0.42 -1.34
C LEU A 499 19.73 -0.72 -1.05
N GLY A 500 20.36 -1.64 -1.79
CA GLY A 500 21.73 -2.08 -1.57
C GLY A 500 21.94 -2.69 -0.18
N THR A 501 23.02 -2.30 0.49
CA THR A 501 23.38 -2.79 1.84
C THR A 501 22.35 -2.42 2.90
N LYS A 502 21.50 -1.42 2.66
CA LYS A 502 20.41 -1.05 3.58
C LYS A 502 19.34 -2.14 3.67
N ALA A 503 19.17 -2.99 2.66
CA ALA A 503 18.19 -4.07 2.71
C ALA A 503 18.46 -5.03 3.87
N LEU A 504 19.73 -5.36 4.11
CA LEU A 504 20.13 -6.26 5.20
C LEU A 504 19.99 -5.60 6.58
N ASP A 505 20.39 -4.33 6.71
CA ASP A 505 20.17 -3.52 7.92
C ASP A 505 18.67 -3.41 8.25
N MET A 506 17.84 -3.28 7.21
CA MET A 506 16.39 -3.22 7.37
C MET A 506 15.83 -4.53 7.92
N VAL A 507 16.28 -5.71 7.45
CA VAL A 507 15.88 -7.00 8.04
C VAL A 507 16.20 -7.05 9.53
N GLN A 508 17.41 -6.62 9.91
CA GLN A 508 17.84 -6.60 11.31
C GLN A 508 16.95 -5.67 12.14
N LYS A 509 16.70 -4.44 11.68
CA LYS A 509 15.84 -3.47 12.36
C LYS A 509 14.37 -3.91 12.42
N MET A 510 13.86 -4.52 11.35
CA MET A 510 12.52 -5.11 11.29
C MET A 510 12.32 -6.16 12.39
N ILE A 511 13.35 -6.95 12.68
CA ILE A 511 13.32 -7.94 13.77
C ILE A 511 13.42 -7.26 15.13
N THR A 512 14.33 -6.31 15.33
CA THR A 512 14.50 -5.65 16.64
C THR A 512 13.31 -4.81 17.07
N HIS A 513 12.57 -4.24 16.11
CA HIS A 513 11.38 -3.43 16.36
C HIS A 513 10.07 -4.24 16.39
N SER A 514 10.11 -5.52 16.00
CA SER A 514 9.01 -6.45 16.31
C SER A 514 8.97 -6.70 17.82
N SER A 515 7.79 -6.63 18.43
CA SER A 515 7.52 -6.60 19.88
C SER A 515 8.36 -7.54 20.78
N SER A 516 8.39 -7.25 22.09
CA SER A 516 9.21 -7.86 23.16
C SER A 516 9.20 -9.39 23.30
N SER A 517 8.38 -10.09 22.51
CA SER A 517 8.41 -11.54 22.33
C SER A 517 8.91 -11.90 20.93
N THR A 518 10.15 -11.49 20.61
CA THR A 518 10.81 -11.65 19.28
C THR A 518 10.67 -13.08 18.72
N ASN A 519 10.60 -14.08 19.60
CA ASN A 519 10.37 -15.48 19.23
C ASN A 519 9.00 -15.73 18.56
N TYR A 520 7.90 -15.14 19.03
CA TYR A 520 6.56 -15.45 18.50
C TYR A 520 6.42 -15.04 17.02
N TRP A 521 6.91 -13.86 16.66
CA TRP A 521 6.78 -13.34 15.30
C TRP A 521 7.62 -14.13 14.28
N ILE A 522 8.83 -14.53 14.64
CA ILE A 522 9.71 -15.31 13.74
C ILE A 522 9.37 -16.81 13.70
N THR A 523 8.62 -17.36 14.66
CA THR A 523 8.29 -18.80 14.72
C THR A 523 6.83 -19.13 14.40
N GLU A 524 5.87 -18.35 14.88
CA GLU A 524 4.44 -18.67 14.79
C GLU A 524 3.75 -18.03 13.59
N ARG A 525 4.23 -16.88 13.09
CA ARG A 525 3.65 -16.23 11.91
C ARG A 525 4.13 -16.89 10.61
N LYS A 526 3.32 -17.83 10.14
CA LYS A 526 3.64 -18.69 9.00
C LYS A 526 2.89 -18.27 7.73
N SER A 527 3.50 -18.46 6.57
CA SER A 527 2.86 -18.26 5.27
C SER A 527 1.66 -19.20 5.05
N ARG A 528 0.95 -19.05 3.93
CA ARG A 528 -0.11 -20.00 3.51
C ARG A 528 0.36 -21.47 3.45
N GLU A 529 1.66 -21.67 3.21
CA GLU A 529 2.30 -22.99 3.19
C GLU A 529 2.87 -23.40 4.55
N LYS A 530 2.47 -22.71 5.62
CA LYS A 530 3.01 -22.87 6.98
C LYS A 530 4.53 -22.63 7.08
N ARG A 531 5.14 -21.89 6.15
CA ARG A 531 6.59 -21.58 6.16
C ARG A 531 6.90 -20.40 7.07
N THR A 532 7.98 -20.51 7.85
CA THR A 532 8.55 -19.41 8.67
C THR A 532 9.54 -18.56 7.85
N PRO A 533 9.94 -17.36 8.32
CA PRO A 533 11.01 -16.56 7.68
C PRO A 533 12.28 -17.37 7.41
N LEU A 534 12.64 -18.28 8.32
CA LEU A 534 13.81 -19.14 8.20
C LEU A 534 13.68 -20.14 7.04
N HIS A 535 12.49 -20.70 6.81
CA HIS A 535 12.25 -21.57 5.65
C HIS A 535 12.48 -20.82 4.35
N ILE A 536 11.93 -19.61 4.23
CA ILE A 536 12.02 -18.79 3.02
C ILE A 536 13.48 -18.40 2.76
N ALA A 537 14.20 -17.92 3.78
CA ALA A 537 15.62 -17.57 3.66
C ALA A 537 16.50 -18.76 3.21
N CYS A 538 16.17 -19.97 3.66
CA CYS A 538 16.85 -21.19 3.24
C CYS A 538 16.52 -21.63 1.82
N ILE A 539 15.30 -21.36 1.34
CA ILE A 539 14.87 -21.70 -0.03
C ILE A 539 15.48 -20.74 -1.06
N GLU A 540 15.55 -19.45 -0.73
CA GLU A 540 16.05 -18.38 -1.62
C GLU A 540 17.56 -18.16 -1.54
N ALA A 541 18.27 -18.95 -0.74
CA ALA A 541 19.74 -18.94 -0.61
C ALA A 541 20.36 -17.68 0.06
N HIS A 542 19.66 -17.02 0.97
CA HIS A 542 20.16 -15.81 1.64
C HIS A 542 20.95 -16.13 2.93
N ASP A 543 22.27 -16.30 2.83
CA ASP A 543 23.06 -16.78 3.96
C ASP A 543 23.17 -15.78 5.12
N GLU A 544 23.32 -14.48 4.86
CA GLU A 544 23.37 -13.45 5.92
C GLU A 544 22.04 -13.34 6.67
N ILE A 545 20.90 -13.38 5.96
CA ILE A 545 19.57 -13.34 6.58
C ILE A 545 19.37 -14.56 7.49
N VAL A 546 19.84 -15.74 7.08
CA VAL A 546 19.80 -16.93 7.93
C VAL A 546 20.58 -16.72 9.24
N GLU A 547 21.75 -16.07 9.22
CA GLU A 547 22.49 -15.76 10.45
C GLU A 547 21.73 -14.80 11.36
N ILE A 548 21.16 -13.74 10.78
CA ILE A 548 20.36 -12.76 11.52
C ILE A 548 19.15 -13.44 12.19
N LEU A 549 18.41 -14.28 11.46
CA LEU A 549 17.24 -14.99 11.99
C LEU A 549 17.62 -15.98 13.11
N ILE A 550 18.74 -16.68 12.97
CA ILE A 550 19.25 -17.58 14.01
C ILE A 550 19.61 -16.79 15.27
N TRP A 551 20.32 -15.67 15.13
CA TRP A 551 20.69 -14.81 16.25
C TRP A 551 19.46 -14.20 16.94
N ALA A 552 18.38 -13.98 16.17
CA ALA A 552 17.10 -13.50 16.67
C ALA A 552 16.26 -14.58 17.39
N GLY A 553 16.68 -15.86 17.39
CA GLY A 553 15.99 -16.95 18.09
C GLY A 553 15.04 -17.79 17.22
N ALA A 554 15.17 -17.75 15.89
CA ALA A 554 14.30 -18.54 15.01
C ALA A 554 14.46 -20.06 15.25
N LEU A 555 13.34 -20.74 15.49
CA LEU A 555 13.30 -22.20 15.68
C LEU A 555 13.60 -22.94 14.38
N SER A 556 14.56 -23.87 14.42
CA SER A 556 14.99 -24.68 13.28
C SER A 556 14.16 -25.95 13.04
N ASN A 557 13.36 -26.36 14.03
CA ASN A 557 12.59 -27.61 14.04
C ASN A 557 11.12 -27.43 13.61
N VAL A 558 10.72 -26.24 13.19
CA VAL A 558 9.35 -25.98 12.73
C VAL A 558 9.13 -26.68 11.38
N LEU A 559 7.98 -27.33 11.21
CA LEU A 559 7.60 -28.02 9.97
C LEU A 559 6.66 -27.13 9.13
N ASP A 560 6.90 -27.09 7.83
CA ASP A 560 5.98 -26.50 6.86
C ASP A 560 4.80 -27.42 6.52
N ARG A 561 3.92 -27.02 5.60
CA ARG A 561 2.77 -27.82 5.16
C ARG A 561 3.18 -29.14 4.49
N THR A 562 4.39 -29.22 3.96
CA THR A 562 4.95 -30.44 3.35
C THR A 562 5.63 -31.36 4.38
N GLY A 563 5.61 -30.98 5.67
CA GLY A 563 6.28 -31.72 6.73
C GLY A 563 7.80 -31.53 6.72
N LYS A 564 8.31 -30.46 6.12
CA LYS A 564 9.75 -30.21 6.00
C LYS A 564 10.23 -29.08 6.90
N THR A 565 11.43 -29.24 7.46
CA THR A 565 12.18 -28.22 8.21
C THR A 565 12.96 -27.30 7.26
N ALA A 566 13.37 -26.13 7.76
CA ALA A 566 14.21 -25.19 7.01
C ALA A 566 15.55 -25.81 6.57
N LEU A 567 16.12 -26.70 7.40
CA LEU A 567 17.35 -27.42 7.07
C LEU A 567 17.16 -28.37 5.88
N GLN A 568 16.04 -29.11 5.82
CA GLN A 568 15.76 -30.01 4.70
C GLN A 568 15.65 -29.23 3.39
N HIS A 569 15.02 -28.06 3.39
CA HIS A 569 14.98 -27.20 2.20
C HIS A 569 16.38 -26.73 1.78
N ALA A 570 17.23 -26.34 2.73
CA ALA A 570 18.61 -25.96 2.45
C ALA A 570 19.44 -27.12 1.86
N LEU A 571 19.23 -28.36 2.32
CA LEU A 571 19.87 -29.57 1.80
C LEU A 571 19.39 -29.91 0.38
N ILE A 572 18.07 -29.92 0.16
CA ILE A 572 17.45 -30.21 -1.15
C ILE A 572 17.92 -29.21 -2.21
N LYS A 573 18.04 -27.93 -1.84
CA LYS A 573 18.53 -26.86 -2.72
C LYS A 573 20.06 -26.78 -2.81
N LYS A 574 20.78 -27.65 -2.09
CA LYS A 574 22.25 -27.76 -2.07
C LYS A 574 22.98 -26.49 -1.59
N HIS A 575 22.41 -25.74 -0.66
CA HIS A 575 23.01 -24.52 -0.14
C HIS A 575 24.04 -24.79 0.97
N LYS A 576 25.26 -25.17 0.56
CA LYS A 576 26.36 -25.60 1.47
C LYS A 576 26.64 -24.60 2.61
N LYS A 577 26.72 -23.30 2.31
CA LYS A 577 26.99 -22.26 3.32
C LYS A 577 25.89 -22.21 4.39
N ILE A 578 24.63 -22.19 3.96
CA ILE A 578 23.45 -22.13 4.84
C ILE A 578 23.39 -23.38 5.72
N VAL A 579 23.60 -24.57 5.15
CA VAL A 579 23.65 -25.83 5.91
C VAL A 579 24.72 -25.76 7.00
N THR A 580 25.93 -25.27 6.69
CA THR A 580 26.98 -25.13 7.72
C THR A 580 26.65 -24.11 8.81
N ARG A 581 25.89 -23.05 8.49
CA ARG A 581 25.47 -22.00 9.44
C ARG A 581 24.37 -22.51 10.38
N LEU A 582 23.32 -23.11 9.83
CA LEU A 582 22.26 -23.77 10.60
C LEU A 582 22.83 -24.83 11.53
N LEU A 583 23.73 -25.69 11.03
CA LEU A 583 24.34 -26.75 11.86
C LEU A 583 25.07 -26.20 13.08
N ARG A 584 25.65 -24.99 13.02
CA ARG A 584 26.34 -24.42 14.17
C ARG A 584 25.40 -24.05 15.33
N SER A 585 24.13 -23.74 15.05
CA SER A 585 23.15 -23.27 16.03
C SER A 585 22.08 -24.30 16.41
N MET A 586 21.87 -25.35 15.61
CA MET A 586 20.84 -26.36 15.88
C MET A 586 21.18 -27.27 17.06
N SER A 587 20.20 -27.50 17.94
CA SER A 587 20.28 -28.46 19.05
C SER A 587 19.88 -29.89 18.68
N ASP A 588 19.14 -30.07 17.58
CA ASP A 588 18.67 -31.37 17.11
C ASP A 588 18.56 -31.43 15.57
N LEU A 589 18.67 -32.63 14.99
CA LEU A 589 18.62 -32.90 13.55
C LEU A 589 17.43 -33.79 13.15
N GLN A 590 16.41 -33.88 14.01
CA GLN A 590 15.19 -34.64 13.73
C GLN A 590 14.62 -34.30 12.34
N TYR A 591 14.06 -35.33 11.69
CA TYR A 591 13.41 -35.27 10.38
C TYR A 591 14.35 -35.20 9.16
N VAL A 592 15.67 -35.03 9.33
CA VAL A 592 16.58 -35.00 8.16
C VAL A 592 16.96 -36.40 7.70
N ARG A 593 16.67 -36.72 6.44
CA ARG A 593 16.93 -38.05 5.87
C ARG A 593 18.41 -38.23 5.58
N SER A 594 18.88 -39.48 5.73
CA SER A 594 20.27 -39.87 5.43
C SER A 594 20.71 -39.51 3.99
N VAL A 595 19.78 -39.55 3.04
CA VAL A 595 19.99 -39.27 1.61
C VAL A 595 20.28 -37.79 1.36
N ASP A 596 19.58 -36.90 2.07
CA ASP A 596 19.71 -35.45 1.89
C ASP A 596 21.15 -34.98 2.21
N TRP A 597 21.85 -35.70 3.11
CA TRP A 597 23.27 -35.48 3.42
C TRP A 597 24.22 -35.92 2.30
N LEU A 598 23.88 -37.00 1.58
CA LEU A 598 24.71 -37.55 0.50
C LEU A 598 24.59 -36.76 -0.80
N GLU A 599 23.45 -36.09 -1.03
CA GLU A 599 23.15 -35.35 -2.26
C GLU A 599 23.56 -33.87 -2.22
N LEU A 600 24.08 -33.41 -1.07
CA LEU A 600 24.54 -32.03 -0.87
C LEU A 600 25.74 -31.66 -1.77
N GLU A 601 26.60 -32.62 -2.08
CA GLU A 601 27.75 -32.44 -2.96
C GLU A 601 27.40 -32.81 -4.42
N ASP A 602 28.06 -32.17 -5.38
CA ASP A 602 27.85 -32.49 -6.81
C ASP A 602 28.36 -33.90 -7.15
N THR A 603 29.42 -34.32 -6.45
CA THR A 603 29.92 -35.69 -6.43
C THR A 603 29.44 -36.38 -5.16
N ARG A 604 28.89 -37.59 -5.29
CA ARG A 604 28.42 -38.35 -4.12
C ARG A 604 29.62 -38.78 -3.26
N PRO A 605 29.72 -38.35 -1.99
CA PRO A 605 30.83 -38.74 -1.11
C PRO A 605 30.74 -40.24 -0.78
N CYS A 606 31.86 -40.87 -0.44
CA CYS A 606 31.89 -42.26 0.04
C CYS A 606 31.34 -42.36 1.46
N TRP A 607 31.67 -41.38 2.30
CA TRP A 607 31.18 -41.26 3.67
C TRP A 607 30.79 -39.82 3.98
N VAL A 608 29.77 -39.64 4.82
CA VAL A 608 29.44 -38.34 5.41
C VAL A 608 29.57 -38.42 6.92
N ARG A 609 30.42 -37.57 7.49
CA ARG A 609 30.64 -37.50 8.92
C ARG A 609 29.84 -36.37 9.54
N ILE A 610 29.04 -36.69 10.54
CA ILE A 610 28.26 -35.75 11.36
C ILE A 610 28.74 -35.88 12.81
N ASN A 611 29.20 -34.79 13.41
CA ASN A 611 29.66 -34.81 14.81
C ASN A 611 29.18 -33.59 15.58
N LYS A 612 28.83 -33.78 16.87
CA LYS A 612 28.48 -32.68 17.77
C LYS A 612 29.72 -31.81 18.05
N ARG A 613 29.53 -30.49 18.14
CA ARG A 613 30.57 -29.52 18.52
C ARG A 613 30.72 -29.55 20.05
N ALA A 614 31.94 -29.30 20.53
CA ALA A 614 32.28 -29.46 21.95
C ALA A 614 32.00 -28.22 22.82
N LYS A 615 31.75 -27.07 22.20
CA LYS A 615 31.53 -25.78 22.89
C LYS A 615 30.09 -25.27 22.79
N ASP A 616 29.42 -25.60 21.70
CA ASP A 616 28.06 -25.17 21.37
C ASP A 616 27.28 -26.45 21.03
N ASP A 617 26.00 -26.55 21.37
CA ASP A 617 25.16 -27.74 21.11
C ASP A 617 24.97 -28.10 19.62
N GLY A 618 25.58 -27.32 18.71
CA GLY A 618 25.57 -27.51 17.26
C GLY A 618 26.35 -28.72 16.72
N PHE A 619 26.18 -28.98 15.43
CA PHE A 619 26.76 -30.07 14.66
C PHE A 619 27.78 -29.58 13.62
N LYS A 620 28.62 -30.51 13.13
CA LYS A 620 29.53 -30.29 12.01
C LYS A 620 29.39 -31.44 11.02
N HIS A 621 29.18 -31.07 9.76
CA HIS A 621 29.19 -31.98 8.61
C HIS A 621 30.57 -31.98 7.92
N LYS A 622 31.06 -33.16 7.51
CA LYS A 622 32.24 -33.31 6.64
C LYS A 622 32.02 -34.46 5.64
N PRO A 623 31.94 -34.20 4.33
CA PRO A 623 31.94 -35.24 3.32
C PRO A 623 33.36 -35.80 3.15
N ILE A 624 33.46 -37.10 2.89
CA ILE A 624 34.70 -37.86 2.70
C ILE A 624 34.56 -38.63 1.40
N PHE A 625 35.43 -38.35 0.44
CA PHE A 625 35.42 -38.95 -0.90
C PHE A 625 36.31 -40.19 -0.99
N GLU A 626 37.24 -40.36 -0.05
CA GLU A 626 38.13 -41.51 -0.02
C GLU A 626 37.45 -42.71 0.67
N PRO A 627 37.56 -43.92 0.11
CA PRO A 627 36.96 -45.12 0.70
C PRO A 627 37.70 -45.57 1.98
N GLN A 628 39.00 -45.27 2.06
CA GLN A 628 39.83 -45.48 3.24
C GLN A 628 40.16 -44.11 3.84
N TRP A 629 39.94 -43.94 5.14
CA TRP A 629 40.16 -42.69 5.85
C TRP A 629 40.87 -42.97 7.18
N ASP A 630 41.62 -41.99 7.71
CA ASP A 630 42.18 -42.09 9.06
C ASP A 630 41.05 -42.07 10.09
N TRP A 631 40.64 -43.27 10.53
CA TRP A 631 39.59 -43.49 11.51
C TRP A 631 40.02 -43.13 12.93
N SER A 632 41.20 -42.52 13.11
CA SER A 632 41.72 -42.09 14.41
C SER A 632 40.65 -41.42 15.27
N LEU A 633 40.56 -41.91 16.50
CA LEU A 633 39.60 -41.53 17.53
C LEU A 633 40.24 -40.43 18.40
N PRO A 634 39.99 -39.13 18.12
CA PRO A 634 40.42 -38.06 19.01
C PRO A 634 39.65 -38.18 20.32
N LYS A 635 40.36 -37.98 21.43
CA LYS A 635 39.81 -38.05 22.79
C LYS A 635 38.57 -37.14 22.95
N ASN A 636 37.51 -37.68 23.54
CA ASN A 636 36.27 -37.05 23.99
C ASN A 636 35.20 -36.62 22.96
N LYS A 637 35.02 -37.28 21.80
CA LYS A 637 33.93 -36.94 20.85
C LYS A 637 33.27 -38.16 20.19
N ARG A 638 31.94 -38.27 20.32
CA ARG A 638 31.12 -39.21 19.53
C ARG A 638 30.94 -38.71 18.11
N LYS A 639 31.12 -39.58 17.12
CA LYS A 639 30.99 -39.24 15.68
C LYS A 639 30.04 -40.21 14.99
N ALA A 640 29.16 -39.70 14.14
CA ALA A 640 28.31 -40.50 13.26
C ALA A 640 28.86 -40.45 11.83
N PHE A 641 28.88 -41.58 11.15
CA PHE A 641 29.31 -41.74 9.76
C PHE A 641 28.21 -42.41 8.96
N LEU A 642 27.78 -41.77 7.87
CA LEU A 642 26.83 -42.32 6.91
C LEU A 642 27.61 -42.83 5.69
N CYS A 643 27.43 -44.09 5.32
CA CYS A 643 28.02 -44.69 4.14
C CYS A 643 27.14 -44.38 2.92
N ALA A 644 27.77 -44.19 1.76
CA ALA A 644 27.04 -43.95 0.52
C ALA A 644 27.03 -45.14 -0.45
N GLN A 645 27.95 -46.09 -0.27
CA GLN A 645 28.20 -47.19 -1.22
C GLN A 645 28.20 -48.56 -0.52
N ASP A 646 27.37 -49.48 -1.05
CA ASP A 646 27.17 -50.83 -0.48
C ASP A 646 28.45 -51.69 -0.57
N GLY A 647 29.22 -51.52 -1.65
CA GLY A 647 30.52 -52.18 -1.84
C GLY A 647 31.58 -51.73 -0.84
N LEU A 648 31.40 -50.57 -0.20
CA LEU A 648 32.25 -50.09 0.89
C LEU A 648 31.76 -50.61 2.25
N TRP A 649 30.44 -50.64 2.46
CA TRP A 649 29.87 -51.15 3.71
C TRP A 649 30.18 -52.64 3.96
N SER A 650 30.09 -53.47 2.91
CA SER A 650 30.46 -54.89 2.97
C SER A 650 31.95 -55.12 3.27
N LYS A 651 32.80 -54.13 2.96
CA LYS A 651 34.25 -54.15 3.25
C LYS A 651 34.59 -53.48 4.58
N LEU A 652 33.63 -52.87 5.28
CA LEU A 652 33.87 -52.14 6.52
C LEU A 652 34.54 -53.00 7.61
N PRO A 653 34.13 -54.25 7.88
CA PRO A 653 34.83 -55.10 8.86
C PRO A 653 36.30 -55.29 8.52
N ASN A 654 36.60 -55.57 7.25
CA ASN A 654 37.98 -55.71 6.76
C ASN A 654 38.78 -54.40 6.86
N ILE A 655 38.14 -53.25 6.60
CA ILE A 655 38.74 -51.91 6.74
C ILE A 655 39.08 -51.63 8.21
N LEU A 656 38.28 -52.15 9.15
CA LEU A 656 38.47 -52.01 10.60
C LEU A 656 39.38 -53.11 11.20
N GLY A 657 39.94 -54.00 10.38
CA GLY A 657 40.88 -55.05 10.81
C GLY A 657 40.22 -56.29 11.44
N VAL A 658 38.91 -56.44 11.30
CA VAL A 658 38.12 -57.59 11.77
C VAL A 658 38.07 -58.64 10.66
N LYS A 659 38.31 -59.91 10.98
CA LYS A 659 38.21 -61.00 9.98
C LYS A 659 36.75 -61.40 9.85
N ASN A 660 36.16 -61.21 8.66
CA ASN A 660 34.86 -61.81 8.34
C ASN A 660 35.03 -63.33 8.22
N ASP A 661 34.87 -64.06 9.33
CA ASP A 661 34.72 -65.51 9.26
C ASP A 661 33.36 -65.82 8.62
N THR A 662 33.39 -66.16 7.33
CA THR A 662 32.22 -66.41 6.47
C THR A 662 31.40 -67.65 6.86
N GLU A 663 31.68 -68.29 8.01
CA GLU A 663 31.03 -69.53 8.44
C GLU A 663 29.71 -69.30 9.17
N THR A 664 29.48 -68.14 9.81
CA THR A 664 28.21 -67.81 10.50
C THR A 664 27.26 -66.94 9.68
N ALA A 665 27.69 -66.46 8.51
CA ALA A 665 26.88 -65.63 7.63
C ALA A 665 25.80 -66.46 6.92
N THR A 666 24.61 -66.53 7.51
CA THR A 666 23.43 -66.82 6.71
C THR A 666 23.33 -65.77 5.60
N LYS A 667 22.91 -66.14 4.38
CA LYS A 667 22.85 -65.21 3.22
C LYS A 667 22.06 -63.91 3.47
N ASN A 668 21.30 -63.82 4.57
CA ASN A 668 20.32 -62.75 4.83
C ASN A 668 20.69 -61.86 6.03
N ALA A 669 21.46 -62.33 7.03
CA ALA A 669 21.92 -61.50 8.14
C ALA A 669 23.30 -61.94 8.66
N CYS A 670 24.07 -60.99 9.18
CA CYS A 670 25.41 -61.17 9.74
C CYS A 670 25.59 -60.31 11.00
N TYR A 671 26.23 -60.89 12.01
CA TYR A 671 26.60 -60.22 13.25
C TYR A 671 28.06 -60.53 13.58
N ILE A 672 28.82 -59.50 13.91
CA ILE A 672 30.23 -59.60 14.28
C ILE A 672 30.47 -58.69 15.48
N HIS A 673 31.11 -59.23 16.51
CA HIS A 673 31.51 -58.50 17.70
C HIS A 673 32.92 -58.98 18.11
N GLU A 674 33.92 -58.19 17.73
CA GLU A 674 35.33 -58.52 17.92
C GLU A 674 36.11 -57.34 18.51
N SER A 675 37.17 -57.64 19.24
CA SER A 675 38.11 -56.67 19.82
C SER A 675 39.48 -56.71 19.13
N PRO A 676 39.63 -56.17 17.91
CA PRO A 676 40.91 -56.09 17.23
C PRO A 676 41.81 -55.03 17.88
N GLY A 677 42.51 -55.40 18.96
CA GLY A 677 43.44 -54.51 19.67
C GLY A 677 42.75 -53.66 20.75
N ASP A 678 42.91 -52.33 20.69
CA ASP A 678 42.46 -51.39 21.73
C ASP A 678 40.98 -50.95 21.60
N PHE A 679 40.27 -51.41 20.58
CA PHE A 679 38.88 -51.05 20.30
C PHE A 679 38.03 -52.28 20.03
N VAL A 680 36.74 -52.17 20.34
CA VAL A 680 35.71 -53.18 20.06
C VAL A 680 34.90 -52.72 18.87
N VAL A 681 34.72 -53.59 17.89
CA VAL A 681 33.87 -53.38 16.72
C VAL A 681 32.64 -54.25 16.84
N THR A 682 31.47 -53.62 16.86
CA THR A 682 30.20 -54.32 16.66
C THR A 682 29.64 -53.98 15.29
N TYR A 683 29.33 -54.99 14.50
CA TYR A 683 28.80 -54.86 13.14
C TYR A 683 27.59 -55.77 12.96
N ILE A 684 26.46 -55.18 12.57
CA ILE A 684 25.22 -55.88 12.27
C ILE A 684 24.83 -55.54 10.83
N LEU A 685 24.57 -56.56 10.02
CA LEU A 685 24.10 -56.47 8.65
C LEU A 685 22.84 -57.31 8.49
N ILE A 686 21.80 -56.73 7.90
CA ILE A 686 20.50 -57.34 7.66
C ILE A 686 20.08 -56.99 6.24
N HIS A 687 19.74 -57.98 5.41
CA HIS A 687 19.31 -57.74 4.03
C HIS A 687 17.85 -57.30 3.99
N SER A 688 17.46 -56.43 3.04
CA SER A 688 16.06 -56.01 2.94
C SER A 688 15.16 -57.21 2.57
N PRO A 689 14.01 -57.42 3.24
CA PRO A 689 13.04 -58.45 2.87
C PRO A 689 12.41 -58.22 1.49
N ALA A 690 12.44 -56.97 0.98
CA ALA A 690 11.90 -56.59 -0.33
C ALA A 690 12.63 -57.25 -1.51
N GLN A 691 13.84 -57.80 -1.30
CA GLN A 691 14.62 -58.48 -2.35
C GLN A 691 13.94 -59.73 -2.93
N TYR A 692 12.93 -60.27 -2.26
CA TYR A 692 12.23 -61.50 -2.64
C TYR A 692 10.85 -61.28 -3.25
N MET A 693 10.40 -60.03 -3.43
CA MET A 693 9.09 -59.72 -4.01
C MET A 693 9.07 -59.92 -5.54
N VAL A 694 7.90 -60.32 -6.08
CA VAL A 694 7.76 -60.86 -7.45
C VAL A 694 7.64 -59.76 -8.49
N SER A 695 7.02 -58.63 -8.13
CA SER A 695 6.82 -57.53 -9.06
C SER A 695 8.14 -56.81 -9.38
N GLY A 696 8.48 -56.76 -10.67
CA GLY A 696 9.66 -56.06 -11.18
C GLY A 696 9.63 -54.53 -11.03
N GLU A 697 8.59 -53.97 -10.40
CA GLU A 697 8.45 -52.54 -10.13
C GLU A 697 8.90 -52.15 -8.72
N VAL A 698 9.27 -53.11 -7.86
CA VAL A 698 10.06 -52.81 -6.66
C VAL A 698 11.46 -52.42 -7.15
N HIS A 699 11.69 -51.11 -7.25
CA HIS A 699 12.93 -50.49 -7.72
C HIS A 699 14.17 -51.28 -7.27
N GLU A 700 15.11 -51.47 -8.18
CA GLU A 700 16.44 -52.09 -7.96
C GLU A 700 17.16 -51.52 -6.71
N LYS A 701 16.76 -50.31 -6.26
CA LYS A 701 17.18 -49.60 -5.06
C LYS A 701 16.70 -50.20 -3.71
N CYS A 702 15.61 -50.96 -3.67
CA CYS A 702 15.06 -51.57 -2.43
C CYS A 702 15.68 -52.93 -2.07
N ARG A 703 16.59 -53.45 -2.90
CA ARG A 703 17.26 -54.76 -2.69
C ARG A 703 18.53 -54.67 -1.85
N GLN A 704 18.77 -53.54 -1.19
CA GLN A 704 20.05 -53.22 -0.58
C GLN A 704 20.12 -53.68 0.89
N PRO A 705 21.29 -54.15 1.37
CA PRO A 705 21.44 -54.55 2.75
C PRO A 705 21.59 -53.33 3.67
N TRP A 706 20.93 -53.40 4.83
CA TRP A 706 21.01 -52.43 5.90
C TRP A 706 21.95 -52.91 6.97
N GLY A 707 22.50 -51.99 7.73
CA GLY A 707 23.46 -52.33 8.76
C GLY A 707 23.89 -51.14 9.59
N VAL A 708 24.15 -51.46 10.85
CA VAL A 708 24.65 -50.54 11.86
C VAL A 708 25.96 -51.12 12.38
N ALA A 709 26.95 -50.26 12.59
CA ALA A 709 28.19 -50.65 13.21
C ALA A 709 28.67 -49.56 14.15
N TRP A 710 29.33 -49.93 15.23
CA TRP A 710 29.99 -48.96 16.10
C TRP A 710 31.32 -49.49 16.60
N VAL A 711 32.20 -48.55 16.89
CA VAL A 711 33.55 -48.78 17.39
C VAL A 711 33.69 -48.06 18.72
N THR A 712 33.92 -48.81 19.78
CA THR A 712 34.12 -48.31 21.14
C THR A 712 35.58 -48.48 21.55
N LEU A 713 36.17 -47.43 22.13
CA LEU A 713 37.45 -47.53 22.84
C LEU A 713 37.18 -47.87 24.31
N HIS A 714 38.17 -48.43 25.01
CA HIS A 714 38.13 -48.58 26.47
C HIS A 714 38.13 -47.23 27.25
N GLU A 715 38.31 -46.10 26.55
CA GLU A 715 38.08 -44.71 27.01
C GLU A 715 36.80 -44.15 26.32
N PRO A 716 36.09 -43.09 26.82
CA PRO A 716 34.70 -42.76 26.47
C PRO A 716 34.49 -42.12 25.07
N THR A 717 35.24 -42.56 24.07
CA THR A 717 35.16 -42.14 22.68
C THR A 717 34.57 -43.22 21.80
N GLU A 718 33.56 -42.84 21.00
CA GLU A 718 32.76 -43.77 20.20
C GLU A 718 32.59 -43.25 18.76
N ASN A 719 32.87 -44.09 17.77
CA ASN A 719 32.48 -43.84 16.38
C ASN A 719 31.31 -44.75 16.02
N ILE A 720 30.27 -44.20 15.39
CA ILE A 720 29.10 -44.94 14.94
C ILE A 720 28.98 -44.80 13.43
N PHE A 721 28.76 -45.91 12.77
CA PHE A 721 28.70 -46.06 11.33
C PHE A 721 27.33 -46.61 10.92
N PHE A 722 26.79 -46.06 9.84
CA PHE A 722 25.51 -46.46 9.26
C PHE A 722 25.70 -46.71 7.77
N SER A 723 25.19 -47.84 7.25
CA SER A 723 25.28 -48.19 5.81
C SER A 723 24.34 -47.37 4.95
N LYS A 724 23.06 -47.41 5.29
CA LYS A 724 21.96 -46.78 4.58
C LYS A 724 20.69 -47.08 5.39
N LEU A 725 19.94 -46.05 5.71
CA LEU A 725 18.60 -46.20 6.27
C LEU A 725 17.61 -45.89 5.13
N PRO A 726 16.64 -46.78 4.88
CA PRO A 726 15.87 -46.89 3.64
C PRO A 726 15.03 -45.67 3.29
N HIS A 727 14.73 -45.66 2.00
CA HIS A 727 13.89 -44.70 1.30
C HIS A 727 12.42 -45.11 1.45
N HIS A 728 11.69 -44.55 2.41
CA HIS A 728 10.23 -44.53 2.31
C HIS A 728 9.71 -43.12 2.59
N GLU A 729 8.71 -42.73 1.79
CA GLU A 729 8.02 -41.43 1.87
C GLU A 729 7.11 -41.31 3.11
N THR A 730 7.18 -42.28 4.01
CA THR A 730 6.45 -42.27 5.28
C THR A 730 7.18 -41.38 6.30
N PRO A 731 6.47 -40.47 6.99
CA PRO A 731 7.02 -39.58 8.01
C PRO A 731 7.70 -40.27 9.21
N ASP A 732 7.57 -41.59 9.35
CA ASP A 732 7.90 -42.35 10.56
C ASP A 732 9.26 -43.10 10.52
N GLY A 733 10.22 -42.62 9.72
CA GLY A 733 11.58 -43.20 9.64
C GLY A 733 12.48 -42.83 10.83
N ILE A 734 12.47 -43.64 11.88
CA ILE A 734 13.10 -43.42 13.22
C ILE A 734 14.64 -43.29 13.28
N MET A 735 15.34 -43.02 12.16
CA MET A 735 16.78 -42.68 12.18
C MET A 735 17.11 -41.42 11.38
N ASP A 736 16.18 -40.47 11.38
CA ASP A 736 16.39 -39.14 10.79
C ASP A 736 17.11 -38.22 11.80
N GLY A 737 18.45 -38.26 11.77
CA GLY A 737 19.33 -37.23 12.34
C GLY A 737 19.70 -37.34 13.83
N ILE A 738 19.13 -38.26 14.61
CA ILE A 738 19.54 -38.43 16.00
C ILE A 738 20.95 -39.05 16.05
N ILE A 739 21.94 -38.33 16.58
CA ILE A 739 23.16 -38.98 17.09
C ILE A 739 22.71 -39.73 18.35
N PRO A 740 22.72 -41.08 18.37
CA PRO A 740 22.18 -41.80 19.52
C PRO A 740 22.97 -41.44 20.78
N LYS A 741 22.32 -41.49 21.96
CA LYS A 741 22.94 -41.08 23.24
C LYS A 741 23.87 -42.14 23.83
N SER A 742 23.63 -43.41 23.51
CA SER A 742 24.39 -44.60 23.96
C SER A 742 24.40 -45.66 22.84
N ASN A 743 25.24 -46.67 22.92
CA ASN A 743 25.23 -47.79 21.96
C ASN A 743 23.93 -48.58 22.08
N TYR A 744 23.41 -48.71 23.30
CA TYR A 744 22.07 -49.24 23.57
C TYR A 744 20.95 -48.46 22.86
N HIS A 745 20.96 -47.11 22.94
CA HIS A 745 20.00 -46.28 22.22
C HIS A 745 20.16 -46.43 20.69
N CYS A 746 21.38 -46.57 20.18
CA CYS A 746 21.62 -46.86 18.76
C CYS A 746 20.96 -48.17 18.33
N PHE A 747 21.13 -49.24 19.13
CA PHE A 747 20.54 -50.54 18.88
C PHE A 747 19.01 -50.52 18.96
N GLN A 748 18.44 -49.85 19.97
CA GLN A 748 16.98 -49.66 20.08
C GLN A 748 16.38 -48.96 18.86
N LEU A 749 17.02 -47.89 18.37
CA LEU A 749 16.56 -47.18 17.17
C LEU A 749 16.65 -48.07 15.93
N PHE A 750 17.71 -48.87 15.82
CA PHE A 750 17.87 -49.83 14.73
C PHE A 750 16.74 -50.88 14.72
N LEU A 751 16.36 -51.40 15.88
CA LEU A 751 15.26 -52.36 15.99
C LEU A 751 13.90 -51.76 15.66
N LYS A 752 13.60 -50.54 16.15
CA LYS A 752 12.37 -49.82 15.78
C LYS A 752 12.29 -49.54 14.29
N HIS A 753 13.42 -49.22 13.68
CA HIS A 753 13.50 -49.04 12.24
C HIS A 753 13.20 -50.36 11.51
N LEU A 754 13.80 -51.46 11.96
CA LEU A 754 13.55 -52.79 11.42
C LEU A 754 12.07 -53.23 11.56
N GLU A 755 11.40 -52.84 12.66
CA GLU A 755 9.95 -53.03 12.83
C GLU A 755 9.14 -52.34 11.73
N SER A 756 9.42 -51.05 11.47
CA SER A 756 8.74 -50.28 10.42
C SER A 756 8.94 -50.91 9.03
N GLU A 757 10.16 -51.34 8.72
CA GLU A 757 10.49 -51.95 7.43
C GLU A 757 9.81 -53.30 7.23
N TRP A 758 9.71 -54.12 8.28
CA TRP A 758 8.97 -55.38 8.20
C TRP A 758 7.48 -55.15 7.98
N ASN A 759 6.91 -54.13 8.63
CA ASN A 759 5.52 -53.74 8.38
C ASN A 759 5.32 -53.26 6.93
N ALA A 760 6.21 -52.43 6.40
CA ALA A 760 6.18 -51.96 5.01
C ALA A 760 6.32 -53.10 3.99
N ALA A 761 7.25 -54.03 4.23
CA ALA A 761 7.44 -55.20 3.37
C ALA A 761 6.22 -56.14 3.40
N CYS A 762 5.58 -56.33 4.55
CA CYS A 762 4.35 -57.11 4.65
C CYS A 762 3.17 -56.43 3.94
N LEU A 763 3.04 -55.11 4.02
CA LEU A 763 2.04 -54.34 3.29
C LEU A 763 2.22 -54.48 1.78
N ALA A 764 3.44 -54.29 1.27
CA ALA A 764 3.74 -54.42 -0.14
C ALA A 764 3.49 -55.85 -0.67
N ALA A 765 3.80 -56.88 0.13
CA ALA A 765 3.43 -58.26 -0.19
C ALA A 765 1.90 -58.46 -0.24
N GLY A 766 1.14 -57.68 0.53
CA GLY A 766 -0.31 -57.60 0.46
C GLY A 766 -0.82 -56.92 -0.81
N GLU A 767 -0.26 -55.77 -1.19
CA GLU A 767 -0.63 -55.10 -2.44
C GLU A 767 -0.41 -55.99 -3.68
N GLU A 768 0.64 -56.82 -3.69
CA GLU A 768 0.85 -57.79 -4.76
C GLU A 768 -0.28 -58.83 -4.84
N ILE A 769 -0.73 -59.37 -3.70
CA ILE A 769 -1.81 -60.36 -3.69
C ILE A 769 -3.17 -59.72 -4.03
N ASP A 770 -3.39 -58.48 -3.61
CA ASP A 770 -4.57 -57.70 -3.96
C ASP A 770 -4.60 -57.37 -5.45
N SER A 771 -3.44 -57.04 -6.06
CA SER A 771 -3.33 -56.89 -7.52
C SER A 771 -3.67 -58.17 -8.26
N LEU A 772 -3.26 -59.34 -7.75
CA LEU A 772 -3.66 -60.64 -8.30
C LEU A 772 -5.17 -60.83 -8.16
N ARG A 773 -5.76 -60.51 -7.01
CA ARG A 773 -7.21 -60.57 -6.78
C ARG A 773 -7.99 -59.69 -7.76
N GLU A 774 -7.54 -58.47 -8.02
CA GLU A 774 -8.16 -57.57 -9.00
C GLU A 774 -8.07 -58.11 -10.43
N LYS A 775 -6.90 -58.66 -10.81
CA LYS A 775 -6.70 -59.30 -12.12
C LYS A 775 -7.61 -60.52 -12.30
N GLN A 776 -7.76 -61.32 -11.25
CA GLN A 776 -8.65 -62.47 -11.24
C GLN A 776 -10.11 -62.07 -11.45
N VAL A 777 -10.60 -61.07 -10.70
CA VAL A 777 -11.99 -60.59 -10.79
C VAL A 777 -12.26 -59.94 -12.16
N SER A 778 -11.35 -59.09 -12.64
CA SER A 778 -11.51 -58.38 -13.91
C SER A 778 -11.48 -59.31 -15.13
N GLN A 779 -10.69 -60.39 -15.08
CA GLN A 779 -10.57 -61.35 -16.19
C GLN A 779 -11.51 -62.56 -16.05
N GLY A 780 -12.27 -62.67 -14.96
CA GLY A 780 -13.26 -63.72 -14.73
C GLY A 780 -12.69 -65.14 -14.78
N GLY A 781 -11.50 -65.35 -14.22
CA GLY A 781 -10.82 -66.67 -14.19
C GLY A 781 -10.32 -67.16 -15.56
N ARG A 782 -10.03 -66.25 -16.50
CA ARG A 782 -9.57 -66.59 -17.87
C ARG A 782 -8.05 -66.42 -18.08
N ASP A 783 -7.31 -65.97 -17.08
CA ASP A 783 -5.85 -65.78 -17.20
C ASP A 783 -5.10 -67.11 -17.02
N PRO A 784 -4.49 -67.67 -18.09
CA PRO A 784 -3.76 -68.93 -18.02
C PRO A 784 -2.45 -68.85 -17.19
N LYS A 785 -2.01 -67.63 -16.83
CA LYS A 785 -0.80 -67.38 -16.02
C LYS A 785 -1.11 -67.01 -14.57
N PHE A 786 -2.39 -66.93 -14.18
CA PHE A 786 -2.77 -66.56 -12.82
C PHE A 786 -2.21 -67.52 -11.78
N ILE A 787 -2.33 -68.84 -12.02
CA ILE A 787 -1.80 -69.87 -11.12
C ILE A 787 -0.27 -69.78 -11.00
N ASP A 788 0.44 -69.44 -12.08
CA ASP A 788 1.88 -69.21 -12.03
C ASP A 788 2.23 -67.99 -11.20
N SER A 789 1.47 -66.90 -11.38
CA SER A 789 1.67 -65.66 -10.64
C SER A 789 1.36 -65.86 -9.15
N LEU A 790 0.33 -66.63 -8.82
CA LEU A 790 -0.03 -67.02 -7.46
C LEU A 790 1.02 -67.96 -6.84
N ALA A 791 1.57 -68.88 -7.62
CA ALA A 791 2.68 -69.75 -7.24
C ALA A 791 3.99 -68.98 -7.00
N ASP A 792 4.30 -68.00 -7.85
CA ASP A 792 5.44 -67.11 -7.69
C ASP A 792 5.28 -66.23 -6.43
N ASN A 793 4.08 -65.70 -6.19
CA ASN A 793 3.78 -64.93 -4.96
C ASN A 793 3.88 -65.81 -3.69
N ALA A 794 3.40 -67.06 -3.74
CA ALA A 794 3.60 -68.02 -2.64
C ALA A 794 5.09 -68.34 -2.41
N ARG A 795 5.88 -68.44 -3.49
CA ARG A 795 7.35 -68.61 -3.40
C ARG A 795 8.01 -67.39 -2.75
N ALA A 796 7.60 -66.18 -3.12
CA ALA A 796 8.08 -64.94 -2.51
C ALA A 796 7.78 -64.91 -1.01
N ARG A 797 6.53 -65.22 -0.59
CA ARG A 797 6.17 -65.32 0.84
C ARG A 797 7.03 -66.33 1.60
N ALA A 798 7.32 -67.50 1.02
CA ALA A 798 8.20 -68.49 1.64
C ALA A 798 9.64 -67.98 1.82
N GLN A 799 10.18 -67.23 0.85
CA GLN A 799 11.50 -66.60 0.97
C GLN A 799 11.48 -65.46 2.00
N ILE A 800 10.42 -64.67 2.07
CA ILE A 800 10.24 -63.63 3.10
C ILE A 800 10.22 -64.25 4.50
N ARG A 801 9.50 -65.38 4.72
CA ARG A 801 9.53 -66.12 6.00
C ARG A 801 10.94 -66.61 6.37
N LYS A 802 11.68 -67.14 5.39
CA LYS A 802 13.08 -67.56 5.59
C LYS A 802 13.97 -66.38 5.96
N CYS A 803 13.75 -65.23 5.34
CA CYS A 803 14.41 -63.96 5.67
C CYS A 803 14.12 -63.54 7.11
N LEU A 804 12.85 -63.54 7.52
CA LEU A 804 12.42 -63.19 8.89
C LEU A 804 13.13 -64.04 9.93
N ARG A 805 13.20 -65.36 9.74
CA ARG A 805 13.89 -66.25 10.69
C ARG A 805 15.38 -65.99 10.80
N SER A 806 16.04 -65.76 9.67
CA SER A 806 17.45 -65.41 9.68
C SER A 806 17.67 -64.11 10.45
N HIS A 807 16.83 -63.08 10.22
CA HIS A 807 16.92 -61.81 10.94
C HIS A 807 16.68 -61.98 12.44
N ILE A 808 15.57 -62.60 12.84
CA ILE A 808 15.22 -62.80 14.25
C ILE A 808 16.23 -63.71 14.95
N GLY A 809 16.72 -64.76 14.28
CA GLY A 809 17.76 -65.63 14.80
C GLY A 809 19.07 -64.89 15.06
N THR A 810 19.51 -64.06 14.11
CA THR A 810 20.70 -63.21 14.29
C THR A 810 20.48 -62.18 15.41
N LEU A 811 19.33 -61.51 15.47
CA LEU A 811 19.03 -60.51 16.51
C LEU A 811 18.94 -61.13 17.91
N ARG A 812 18.36 -62.33 18.04
CA ARG A 812 18.36 -63.10 19.30
C ARG A 812 19.78 -63.48 19.71
N HIS A 813 20.62 -63.92 18.77
CA HIS A 813 22.03 -64.17 19.04
C HIS A 813 22.78 -62.92 19.52
N VAL A 814 22.45 -61.71 19.02
CA VAL A 814 23.00 -60.45 19.55
C VAL A 814 22.58 -60.23 21.00
N CYS A 815 21.32 -60.48 21.34
CA CYS A 815 20.80 -60.34 22.71
C CYS A 815 21.37 -61.37 23.70
N ASP A 816 21.68 -62.58 23.23
CA ASP A 816 22.23 -63.66 24.05
C ASP A 816 23.76 -63.57 24.24
N ASP A 817 24.44 -62.72 23.46
CA ASP A 817 25.89 -62.54 23.52
C ASP A 817 26.31 -61.70 24.75
N GLN A 818 26.82 -62.40 25.77
CA GLN A 818 27.29 -61.78 27.02
C GLN A 818 28.40 -60.73 26.81
N LYS A 819 29.19 -60.80 25.73
CA LYS A 819 30.23 -59.80 25.44
C LYS A 819 29.60 -58.48 25.02
N PHE A 820 28.62 -58.56 24.12
CA PHE A 820 27.84 -57.42 23.66
C PHE A 820 27.10 -56.72 24.79
N GLU A 821 26.46 -57.48 25.69
CA GLU A 821 25.72 -56.96 26.84
C GLU A 821 26.62 -56.14 27.78
N ASN A 822 27.77 -56.71 28.16
CA ASN A 822 28.68 -56.08 29.12
C ASN A 822 29.27 -54.76 28.60
N GLU A 823 29.62 -54.69 27.31
CA GLU A 823 30.29 -53.53 26.71
C GLU A 823 29.31 -52.45 26.22
N THR A 824 28.08 -52.82 25.86
CA THR A 824 27.05 -51.89 25.38
C THR A 824 26.31 -51.20 26.54
N MET A 825 26.22 -51.85 27.71
CA MET A 825 25.46 -51.37 28.89
C MET A 825 26.34 -50.80 30.01
N GLY A 826 27.67 -50.80 29.87
CA GLY A 826 28.57 -50.20 30.87
C GLY A 826 28.52 -50.87 32.25
N GLY A 827 28.24 -52.16 32.31
CA GLY A 827 28.23 -52.95 33.55
C GLY A 827 27.02 -52.75 34.48
N GLN A 828 25.95 -52.07 34.05
CA GLN A 828 24.71 -51.97 34.83
C GLN A 828 23.58 -52.83 34.23
N GLY A 829 23.51 -54.09 34.65
CA GLY A 829 22.30 -54.92 34.57
C GLY A 829 21.97 -55.55 33.21
N GLN A 830 21.16 -56.60 33.28
CA GLN A 830 20.69 -57.42 32.17
C GLN A 830 20.00 -56.56 31.09
N LEU A 831 20.17 -56.87 29.80
CA LEU A 831 19.45 -56.23 28.69
C LEU A 831 17.96 -56.12 29.05
N ASP A 832 17.46 -54.90 29.17
CA ASP A 832 16.08 -54.63 29.59
C ASP A 832 15.09 -55.29 28.63
N GLY A 833 13.99 -55.84 29.16
CA GLY A 833 13.00 -56.60 28.39
C GLY A 833 12.41 -55.82 27.21
N SER A 834 12.56 -54.49 27.19
CA SER A 834 12.14 -53.60 26.10
C SER A 834 12.74 -53.93 24.73
N VAL A 835 13.99 -54.38 24.63
CA VAL A 835 14.62 -54.76 23.34
C VAL A 835 14.07 -56.08 22.81
N CYS A 836 13.99 -57.10 23.68
CA CYS A 836 13.40 -58.39 23.34
C CYS A 836 11.93 -58.25 22.95
N LEU A 837 11.17 -57.38 23.64
CA LEU A 837 9.79 -57.07 23.30
C LEU A 837 9.63 -56.46 21.90
N ILE A 838 10.59 -55.64 21.44
CA ILE A 838 10.55 -55.12 20.06
C ILE A 838 10.80 -56.27 19.08
N ILE A 839 11.81 -57.11 19.31
CA ILE A 839 12.12 -58.27 18.44
C ILE A 839 10.91 -59.21 18.33
N ASP A 840 10.31 -59.58 19.47
CA ASP A 840 9.13 -60.45 19.51
C ASP A 840 7.92 -59.78 18.83
N ARG A 841 7.77 -58.45 18.95
CA ARG A 841 6.69 -57.73 18.26
C ARG A 841 6.89 -57.74 16.75
N VAL A 842 8.12 -57.54 16.25
CA VAL A 842 8.42 -57.65 14.82
C VAL A 842 8.12 -59.05 14.32
N GLU A 843 8.58 -60.08 15.04
CA GLU A 843 8.33 -61.49 14.67
C GLU A 843 6.83 -61.77 14.60
N ASN A 844 6.08 -61.43 15.66
CA ASN A 844 4.64 -61.69 15.72
C ASN A 844 3.85 -60.91 14.67
N SER A 845 4.15 -59.62 14.48
CA SER A 845 3.48 -58.77 13.48
C SER A 845 3.69 -59.32 12.07
N ALA A 846 4.95 -59.62 11.72
CA ALA A 846 5.29 -60.13 10.39
C ALA A 846 4.72 -61.54 10.15
N ILE A 847 4.76 -62.44 11.14
CA ILE A 847 4.14 -63.77 11.02
C ILE A 847 2.64 -63.66 10.83
N GLN A 848 1.95 -62.85 11.64
CA GLN A 848 0.51 -62.66 11.55
C GLN A 848 0.10 -62.10 10.18
N ALA A 849 0.83 -61.11 9.66
CA ALA A 849 0.59 -60.56 8.34
C ALA A 849 0.79 -61.62 7.25
N LEU A 850 1.90 -62.37 7.29
CA LEU A 850 2.21 -63.42 6.31
C LEU A 850 1.23 -64.60 6.36
N ASP A 851 0.71 -64.95 7.54
CA ASP A 851 -0.34 -65.96 7.70
C ASP A 851 -1.67 -65.48 7.11
N GLY A 852 -2.02 -64.21 7.33
CA GLY A 852 -3.17 -63.58 6.69
C GLY A 852 -3.09 -63.60 5.16
N LEU A 853 -1.92 -63.26 4.59
CA LEU A 853 -1.70 -63.31 3.14
C LEU A 853 -1.77 -64.73 2.58
N GLU A 854 -1.29 -65.73 3.33
CA GLU A 854 -1.41 -67.13 2.94
C GLU A 854 -2.88 -67.58 2.90
N GLN A 855 -3.69 -67.13 3.87
CA GLN A 855 -5.13 -67.35 3.88
C GLN A 855 -5.83 -66.71 2.66
N VAL A 856 -5.51 -65.44 2.35
CA VAL A 856 -6.01 -64.77 1.14
C VAL A 856 -5.61 -65.53 -0.12
N GLY A 857 -4.36 -66.01 -0.21
CA GLY A 857 -3.90 -66.83 -1.33
C GLY A 857 -4.70 -68.12 -1.51
N ARG A 858 -5.11 -68.77 -0.42
CA ARG A 858 -5.99 -69.96 -0.46
C ARG A 858 -7.40 -69.61 -0.92
N GLU A 859 -7.94 -68.47 -0.48
CA GLU A 859 -9.26 -67.99 -0.91
C GLU A 859 -9.28 -67.67 -2.41
N LEU A 860 -8.24 -67.03 -2.95
CA LEU A 860 -8.11 -66.78 -4.38
C LEU A 860 -8.01 -68.07 -5.20
N LEU A 861 -7.33 -69.10 -4.67
CA LEU A 861 -7.30 -70.43 -5.28
C LEU A 861 -8.70 -71.08 -5.28
N GLN A 862 -9.43 -71.00 -4.17
CA GLN A 862 -10.79 -71.53 -4.08
C GLN A 862 -11.72 -70.83 -5.08
N LEU A 863 -11.56 -69.51 -5.25
CA LEU A 863 -12.29 -68.75 -6.27
C LEU A 863 -11.93 -69.21 -7.68
N GLU A 864 -10.66 -69.45 -7.99
CA GLU A 864 -10.25 -70.03 -9.29
C GLU A 864 -10.86 -71.41 -9.51
N LEU A 865 -10.84 -72.28 -8.51
CA LEU A 865 -11.45 -73.62 -8.62
C LEU A 865 -12.96 -73.53 -8.91
N ALA A 866 -13.64 -72.54 -8.33
CA ALA A 866 -15.04 -72.26 -8.66
C ALA A 866 -15.21 -71.79 -10.11
N TRP A 867 -14.35 -70.91 -10.63
CA TRP A 867 -14.36 -70.50 -12.04
C TRP A 867 -14.03 -71.65 -13.00
N ILE A 868 -13.07 -72.50 -12.65
CA ILE A 868 -12.66 -73.69 -13.42
C ILE A 868 -13.83 -74.69 -13.52
N SER A 869 -14.64 -74.83 -12.47
CA SER A 869 -15.84 -75.69 -12.49
C SER A 869 -16.89 -75.21 -13.51
N LYS A 870 -16.86 -73.92 -13.89
CA LYS A 870 -17.80 -73.30 -14.83
C LYS A 870 -17.31 -73.32 -16.28
N ASN A 871 -16.00 -73.47 -16.52
CA ASN A 871 -15.37 -73.41 -17.85
C ASN A 871 -14.68 -74.73 -18.22
N GLU A 872 -15.40 -75.67 -18.86
CA GLU A 872 -14.92 -77.05 -19.15
C GLU A 872 -13.64 -77.13 -20.01
N ALA A 873 -13.38 -76.17 -20.90
CA ALA A 873 -12.29 -76.25 -21.88
C ALA A 873 -10.88 -75.95 -21.30
N THR A 874 -10.79 -75.27 -20.16
CA THR A 874 -9.50 -74.89 -19.53
C THR A 874 -9.20 -75.68 -18.26
N SER A 875 -10.07 -76.61 -17.88
CA SER A 875 -10.02 -77.27 -16.57
C SER A 875 -8.83 -78.21 -16.37
N ILE A 876 -8.42 -78.98 -17.39
CA ILE A 876 -7.35 -79.98 -17.23
C ILE A 876 -5.98 -79.32 -17.02
N ILE A 877 -5.64 -78.27 -17.78
CA ILE A 877 -4.36 -77.57 -17.65
C ILE A 877 -4.28 -76.85 -16.30
N HIS A 878 -5.35 -76.16 -15.88
CA HIS A 878 -5.36 -75.47 -14.58
C HIS A 878 -5.31 -76.44 -13.40
N LEU A 879 -6.06 -77.55 -13.43
CA LEU A 879 -6.00 -78.56 -12.37
C LEU A 879 -4.59 -79.16 -12.25
N THR A 880 -3.95 -79.47 -13.38
CA THR A 880 -2.57 -79.98 -13.39
C THR A 880 -1.60 -78.99 -12.72
N ARG A 881 -1.70 -77.69 -13.05
CA ARG A 881 -0.85 -76.66 -12.44
C ARG A 881 -1.13 -76.46 -10.95
N ILE A 882 -2.39 -76.51 -10.53
CA ILE A 882 -2.74 -76.42 -9.10
C ILE A 882 -2.15 -77.58 -8.32
N THR A 883 -2.26 -78.81 -8.83
CA THR A 883 -1.78 -80.02 -8.16
C THR A 883 -0.25 -80.11 -8.12
N PHE A 884 0.43 -79.80 -9.23
CA PHE A 884 1.88 -80.03 -9.35
C PHE A 884 2.74 -78.79 -9.06
N LEU A 885 2.21 -77.57 -9.18
CA LEU A 885 2.94 -76.33 -8.86
C LEU A 885 2.45 -75.70 -7.56
N PHE A 886 1.16 -75.35 -7.48
CA PHE A 886 0.68 -74.49 -6.38
C PHE A 886 0.60 -75.21 -5.02
N LEU A 887 -0.02 -76.39 -4.96
CA LEU A 887 -0.17 -77.12 -3.69
C LEU A 887 1.18 -77.42 -3.03
N PRO A 888 2.20 -77.97 -3.72
CA PRO A 888 3.53 -78.15 -3.14
C PRO A 888 4.14 -76.86 -2.58
N LEU A 889 3.96 -75.74 -3.28
CA LEU A 889 4.49 -74.43 -2.85
C LEU A 889 3.81 -73.91 -1.58
N THR A 890 2.48 -74.06 -1.46
CA THR A 890 1.75 -73.70 -0.23
C THR A 890 2.10 -74.60 0.94
N PHE A 891 2.28 -75.91 0.70
CA PHE A 891 2.76 -76.83 1.73
C PHE A 891 4.14 -76.44 2.22
N VAL A 892 5.06 -76.04 1.34
CA VAL A 892 6.39 -75.57 1.77
C VAL A 892 6.30 -74.20 2.47
N SER A 893 5.44 -73.28 2.02
CA SER A 893 5.18 -72.00 2.71
C SER A 893 4.72 -72.19 4.16
N VAL A 894 3.87 -73.20 4.41
CA VAL A 894 3.22 -73.47 5.71
C VAL A 894 4.07 -74.38 6.62
N ARG A 895 4.76 -75.38 6.05
CA ARG A 895 5.43 -76.46 6.81
C ARG A 895 6.92 -76.24 7.05
N VAL A 896 7.51 -75.20 6.45
CA VAL A 896 8.86 -74.75 6.81
C VAL A 896 8.75 -74.15 8.21
N ASN A 897 8.58 -74.96 9.25
CA ASN A 897 8.95 -74.71 10.65
C ASN A 897 10.12 -75.63 11.05
N ASN A 898 10.40 -76.67 10.26
CA ASN A 898 11.55 -77.57 10.42
C ASN A 898 12.41 -77.53 9.15
N GLU A 899 13.73 -77.67 9.33
CA GLU A 899 14.78 -77.59 8.31
C GLU A 899 14.46 -78.47 7.09
N ILE A 900 14.55 -77.90 5.88
CA ILE A 900 14.61 -78.67 4.63
C ILE A 900 15.73 -78.11 3.76
N GLU A 901 16.62 -79.01 3.32
CA GLU A 901 17.77 -78.71 2.47
C GLU A 901 17.39 -78.14 1.08
N PRO A 902 18.30 -77.39 0.42
CA PRO A 902 18.04 -76.70 -0.86
C PRO A 902 17.70 -77.61 -2.06
N GLY A 903 17.73 -78.93 -1.91
CA GLY A 903 17.59 -79.89 -3.01
C GLY A 903 16.17 -80.32 -3.38
N ALA A 904 15.19 -80.18 -2.47
CA ALA A 904 13.82 -80.64 -2.70
C ALA A 904 13.11 -79.87 -3.83
N TRP A 905 13.46 -78.59 -3.99
CA TRP A 905 12.93 -77.68 -5.00
C TRP A 905 13.38 -78.02 -6.41
N ASP A 906 14.65 -78.41 -6.56
CA ASP A 906 15.27 -78.78 -7.84
C ASP A 906 14.76 -80.13 -8.34
N GLN A 907 14.30 -81.01 -7.43
CA GLN A 907 13.69 -82.30 -7.77
C GLN A 907 12.28 -82.14 -8.35
N SER A 908 11.41 -81.27 -7.81
CA SER A 908 10.07 -81.01 -8.39
C SER A 908 10.14 -80.38 -9.78
N LEU A 909 11.03 -79.41 -10.00
CA LEU A 909 11.26 -78.80 -11.33
C LEU A 909 11.88 -79.79 -12.34
N ARG A 910 12.71 -80.74 -11.88
CA ARG A 910 13.20 -81.84 -12.73
C ARG A 910 12.09 -82.82 -13.10
N TYR A 911 11.14 -83.10 -12.20
CA TYR A 911 9.95 -83.90 -12.48
C TYR A 911 9.03 -83.23 -13.51
N GLU A 912 8.87 -81.91 -13.42
CA GLU A 912 8.07 -81.11 -14.35
C GLU A 912 8.67 -81.08 -15.77
N ARG A 913 10.01 -80.92 -15.88
CA ARG A 913 10.72 -81.04 -17.17
C ARG A 913 10.68 -82.45 -17.74
N LYS A 914 10.47 -83.48 -16.90
CA LYS A 914 10.26 -84.86 -17.32
C LYS A 914 8.84 -85.07 -17.86
N LEU A 915 7.81 -84.59 -17.16
CA LEU A 915 6.41 -84.63 -17.61
C LEU A 915 6.17 -83.80 -18.88
N ALA A 916 6.85 -82.66 -19.05
CA ALA A 916 6.75 -81.86 -20.27
C ALA A 916 7.43 -82.51 -21.50
N ARG A 917 8.32 -83.49 -21.30
CA ARG A 917 8.99 -84.24 -22.39
C ARG A 917 8.18 -85.44 -22.87
N ASP A 918 7.44 -86.10 -21.98
CA ASP A 918 6.60 -87.25 -22.34
C ASP A 918 5.16 -86.80 -22.57
N LYS A 919 4.81 -86.51 -23.83
CA LYS A 919 3.41 -86.29 -24.25
C LYS A 919 2.59 -87.57 -23.99
N PRO A 920 1.51 -87.56 -23.17
CA PRO A 920 0.55 -88.65 -23.23
C PRO A 920 -0.25 -88.51 -24.53
N ARG A 921 -0.18 -89.52 -25.40
CA ARG A 921 -1.07 -89.65 -26.56
C ARG A 921 -2.50 -89.85 -26.05
N LEU A 922 -3.35 -88.85 -26.26
CA LEU A 922 -4.80 -89.00 -26.21
C LEU A 922 -5.24 -89.79 -27.45
N GLU A 923 -5.33 -91.12 -27.34
CA GLU A 923 -6.10 -91.94 -28.27
C GLU A 923 -7.57 -92.00 -27.81
N VAL A 924 -8.46 -91.76 -28.77
CA VAL A 924 -9.91 -91.75 -28.65
C VAL A 924 -10.43 -93.13 -28.27
N VAL A 925 -11.21 -93.25 -27.19
CA VAL A 925 -12.02 -94.44 -26.88
C VAL A 925 -13.50 -94.02 -26.76
N PRO A 926 -14.45 -94.66 -27.47
CA PRO A 926 -15.89 -94.34 -27.40
C PRO A 926 -16.56 -95.01 -26.17
N PRO A 927 -17.82 -94.68 -25.84
CA PRO A 927 -18.30 -94.63 -24.46
C PRO A 927 -18.67 -96.02 -23.92
N LEU A 928 -18.26 -96.32 -22.68
CA LEU A 928 -18.81 -97.44 -21.92
C LEU A 928 -19.74 -96.92 -20.81
N ARG A 929 -21.00 -97.34 -20.89
CA ARG A 929 -22.03 -97.17 -19.87
C ARG A 929 -21.61 -97.84 -18.56
N GLY A 930 -21.78 -97.09 -17.48
CA GLY A 930 -22.09 -97.49 -16.10
C GLY A 930 -21.55 -98.80 -15.54
N VAL A 931 -20.60 -98.71 -14.61
CA VAL A 931 -20.57 -99.43 -13.32
C VAL A 931 -19.81 -98.53 -12.33
N GLY A 932 -20.38 -98.31 -11.15
CA GLY A 932 -19.77 -97.50 -10.10
C GLY A 932 -18.58 -98.18 -9.43
N LEU A 933 -17.65 -97.38 -8.90
CA LEU A 933 -16.55 -97.84 -8.06
C LEU A 933 -16.40 -96.88 -6.88
N ALA A 934 -17.15 -97.16 -5.82
CA ALA A 934 -16.56 -97.18 -4.48
C ALA A 934 -15.47 -98.27 -4.46
N SER A 935 -14.49 -98.10 -3.57
CA SER A 935 -13.30 -98.95 -3.36
C SER A 935 -12.08 -98.63 -4.24
N HIS A 936 -11.25 -97.68 -3.76
CA HIS A 936 -9.84 -97.95 -3.42
C HIS A 936 -9.24 -96.71 -2.76
N ILE A 937 -9.58 -96.53 -1.48
CA ILE A 937 -8.71 -95.82 -0.52
C ILE A 937 -7.78 -96.89 0.02
N GLY A 938 -6.47 -96.74 -0.21
CA GLY A 938 -5.47 -97.63 0.36
C GLY A 938 -4.09 -97.38 -0.23
N ALA A 939 -3.19 -96.91 0.63
CA ALA A 939 -1.74 -96.79 0.47
C ALA A 939 -1.19 -95.56 -0.29
N VAL A 940 -0.97 -94.47 0.45
CA VAL A 940 0.21 -93.60 0.28
C VAL A 940 0.68 -93.21 1.69
N ASP A 941 1.32 -94.18 2.35
CA ASP A 941 2.40 -93.91 3.31
C ASP A 941 3.70 -94.14 2.53
N ASP A 942 4.68 -93.26 2.76
CA ASP A 942 6.04 -93.19 2.23
C ASP A 942 6.28 -92.52 0.85
N ILE A 943 7.11 -91.47 0.95
CA ILE A 943 7.83 -90.64 -0.05
C ILE A 943 7.16 -89.32 -0.43
#